data_AF-A0A6A4EU61-F1
#
_entry.id   AF-A0A6A4EU61-F1
#
_cell.length_a   1.000
_cell.length_b   1.000
_cell.length_c   1.000
_cell.angle_alpha   90.00
_cell.angle_beta   90.00
_cell.angle_gamma   90.00
#
_symmetry.space_group_name_H-M   'P 1'
#
loop_
_entity.id
_entity.type
_entity.pdbx_description
1 polymer ?
#
loop_
_entity_poly.entity_id
_entity_poly.type
_entity_poly.pdbx_seq_one_letter_code
_entity_poly.pdbx_strand_id
1 'polypeptide(L)'
;MLTKYSIKGIDQYLDHYLMYDFEAILKLVMAQHGENTVFTNEHIPVSVSVSDSLTEEVRCFVSDEPKMLLTDMFEYIHQVSIKIQQYNVHKYEILLRKIIDAHGLTGMEIPGAKLDKTYKMIDVDGWIKEGKYASFFDFHNTLGFGKQRSDYGRIKQHLDQVPVLGFNSGRYDVNLIKNDLFAVIGTDNIKSVIKNPSYMCIATSNMKMLDISNYVPAGTSYAKYLSTYLGDCKCDNKIRCVCGLGKGIFPYEFITSFNVLSQTTIPPKSAFDSDLRGTSISDDDYKRVQFVWGHYGMKSIKDLLIWYNNLDVVPFIKAIKAQRELFKRFELDMFADGVSLPGLSEKVMYQTCFDNLQYPSKTSPQAFRSPSKRMSGYKTQDLEAKREFGMTLGHLDILLNQQKYLCGLCYGPLSTETVSADRINNKLGHIDGNILISCISCNTARKDMSLKGFRYKKLLDFNSERLVYSIDKEEKDIYGKMKANIAGGPSIIFNRYAKRNETKIRGGKLCKKVIGYDANALYLWALGNDMPCGRLTTIEAYPGIVEDIKNDKIFGFLECDIQTPEHLKQYFGEMTPIFKNTLINCTDESIIGKHMYDYNQIREKSRSKPARKLIGSYFGEKILIYTPLLKWYLSHGMEITQTYSFIKASSHKAFAPFMEAVSSARREGDADKSKAMIAEMMKLVGNSAFGRSGMDMSKHKEIKYESDKKAIASKIEHFTFHGLEELNDACELTMMKRKLKKKNPIHLSIAIYQLAKLRMLQFYYDCIDFYFDRSDFQYQEMDTDSAYIAFSCDNPFQDCIKPDLREHFKQHKYDWFPRDYSTVVAKFDRRTPGLFKDEWSGDAMVSLSSKNYICYVPDESYKVKVSAKGVQQGRGRNSDVLSPNGFESVVRDRITLQGTNKGFRLSKGTKSIITYSQTKTALSYFYDKRRVLEDGITTIALDI
;
A
#
# COMPACT_ATOMS: atom_id res chain seq x y z
N MET A 1 6.41 1.61 23.98
CA MET A 1 7.61 1.73 24.85
C MET A 1 7.35 2.64 26.04
N LEU A 2 6.86 3.86 25.82
CA LEU A 2 6.50 4.80 26.90
C LEU A 2 5.57 4.18 27.97
N THR A 3 4.52 3.47 27.54
CA THR A 3 3.61 2.71 28.44
C THR A 3 4.28 1.55 29.17
N LYS A 4 5.33 0.96 28.61
CA LYS A 4 6.08 -0.15 29.24
C LYS A 4 6.91 0.35 30.42
N TYR A 5 7.44 1.57 30.34
CA TYR A 5 8.31 2.20 31.34
C TYR A 5 7.61 3.30 32.16
N SER A 6 6.28 3.36 32.10
CA SER A 6 5.44 4.32 32.83
C SER A 6 5.92 5.76 32.70
N ILE A 7 6.16 6.20 31.47
CA ILE A 7 6.58 7.58 31.16
C ILE A 7 5.38 8.38 30.70
N LYS A 8 5.24 9.59 31.26
CA LYS A 8 4.21 10.57 30.94
C LYS A 8 4.90 11.87 30.50
N GLY A 9 4.21 12.68 29.70
CA GLY A 9 4.68 14.00 29.27
C GLY A 9 5.73 14.00 28.14
N ILE A 10 6.07 12.84 27.57
CA ILE A 10 6.93 12.71 26.39
C ILE A 10 6.16 11.93 25.33
N ASP A 11 6.19 12.40 24.08
CA ASP A 11 5.64 11.68 22.93
C ASP A 11 6.72 10.84 22.20
N GLN A 12 6.29 9.91 21.35
CA GLN A 12 7.16 8.97 20.63
C GLN A 12 7.59 9.44 19.22
N TYR A 13 7.36 10.69 18.83
CA TYR A 13 7.59 11.16 17.47
C TYR A 13 8.96 11.85 17.31
N LEU A 14 9.62 11.64 16.15
CA LEU A 14 10.86 12.36 15.82
C LEU A 14 10.54 13.71 15.18
N ASP A 15 10.72 14.82 15.87
CA ASP A 15 10.18 16.10 15.38
C ASP A 15 10.89 16.63 14.14
N HIS A 16 12.19 16.35 13.99
CA HIS A 16 13.03 16.95 12.97
C HIS A 16 13.53 16.01 11.89
N TYR A 17 13.72 16.55 10.70
CA TYR A 17 14.09 15.86 9.46
C TYR A 17 14.73 16.85 8.47
N LEU A 18 15.36 16.32 7.42
CA LEU A 18 15.91 17.10 6.31
C LEU A 18 15.12 16.87 5.02
N MET A 19 15.11 17.87 4.14
CA MET A 19 14.57 17.84 2.78
C MET A 19 15.70 18.06 1.79
N TYR A 20 15.61 17.43 0.63
CA TYR A 20 16.48 17.74 -0.50
C TYR A 20 15.75 17.65 -1.84
N ASP A 21 16.27 18.36 -2.82
CA ASP A 21 15.82 18.31 -4.22
C ASP A 21 17.00 18.60 -5.15
N PHE A 22 17.14 17.82 -6.23
CA PHE A 22 18.24 17.94 -7.19
C PHE A 22 17.75 18.53 -8.50
N GLU A 23 18.62 19.31 -9.13
CA GLU A 23 18.44 19.70 -10.52
C GLU A 23 19.59 19.23 -11.41
N ALA A 24 19.30 19.09 -12.70
CA ALA A 24 20.20 18.51 -13.68
C ALA A 24 20.35 19.35 -14.95
N ILE A 25 21.56 19.32 -15.50
CA ILE A 25 21.85 19.70 -16.88
C ILE A 25 21.31 18.62 -17.81
N LEU A 26 20.65 19.02 -18.90
CA LEU A 26 20.14 18.14 -19.94
C LEU A 26 21.08 18.10 -21.15
N LYS A 27 22.16 17.32 -21.05
CA LYS A 27 23.14 17.16 -22.12
C LYS A 27 22.54 16.43 -23.31
N LEU A 28 22.59 17.03 -24.49
CA LEU A 28 22.04 16.44 -25.72
C LEU A 28 22.83 15.19 -26.16
N VAL A 29 22.14 14.10 -26.51
CA VAL A 29 22.74 12.84 -26.97
C VAL A 29 22.18 12.36 -28.31
N MET A 30 20.86 12.44 -28.51
CA MET A 30 20.17 12.04 -29.75
C MET A 30 20.62 10.66 -30.31
N ALA A 31 20.58 9.62 -29.46
CA ALA A 31 20.98 8.27 -29.83
C ALA A 31 19.77 7.33 -30.06
N GLN A 32 19.78 6.60 -31.17
CA GLN A 32 18.79 5.54 -31.44
C GLN A 32 19.08 4.30 -30.57
N HIS A 33 18.06 3.75 -29.91
CA HIS A 33 18.18 2.56 -29.09
C HIS A 33 17.10 1.52 -29.45
N GLY A 34 17.48 0.53 -30.24
CA GLY A 34 16.55 -0.42 -30.86
C GLY A 34 15.71 0.24 -31.95
N GLU A 35 14.61 -0.38 -32.35
CA GLU A 35 13.80 0.12 -33.49
C GLU A 35 12.90 1.32 -33.10
N ASN A 36 12.42 1.37 -31.85
CA ASN A 36 11.29 2.24 -31.48
C ASN A 36 11.60 3.27 -30.38
N THR A 37 12.86 3.45 -29.98
CA THR A 37 13.21 4.34 -28.87
C THR A 37 14.40 5.22 -29.22
N VAL A 38 14.25 6.53 -29.00
CA VAL A 38 15.30 7.54 -29.15
C VAL A 38 15.64 8.10 -27.77
N PHE A 39 16.92 8.18 -27.44
CA PHE A 39 17.44 8.86 -26.26
C PHE A 39 17.83 10.28 -26.64
N THR A 40 17.18 11.28 -26.06
CA THR A 40 17.38 12.68 -26.47
C THR A 40 18.41 13.38 -25.59
N ASN A 41 18.32 13.22 -24.26
CA ASN A 41 19.16 13.94 -23.30
C ASN A 41 19.65 13.01 -22.18
N GLU A 42 20.91 13.18 -21.80
CA GLU A 42 21.50 12.65 -20.58
C GLU A 42 21.41 13.71 -19.47
N HIS A 43 21.04 13.28 -18.27
CA HIS A 43 20.87 14.15 -17.12
C HIS A 43 22.12 14.09 -16.24
N ILE A 44 22.73 15.24 -15.98
CA ILE A 44 23.91 15.37 -15.13
C ILE A 44 23.53 16.26 -13.94
N PRO A 45 23.63 15.79 -12.68
CA PRO A 45 23.29 16.62 -11.52
C PRO A 45 24.16 17.87 -11.49
N VAL A 46 23.55 19.03 -11.22
CA VAL A 46 24.22 20.34 -11.23
C VAL A 46 23.96 21.14 -9.96
N SER A 47 22.82 20.95 -9.31
CA SER A 47 22.54 21.57 -8.02
C SER A 47 21.77 20.66 -7.10
N VAL A 48 21.87 20.94 -5.81
CA VAL A 48 21.01 20.38 -4.78
C VAL A 48 20.70 21.42 -3.73
N SER A 49 19.43 21.61 -3.44
CA SER A 49 18.97 22.37 -2.28
C SER A 49 18.69 21.41 -1.13
N VAL A 50 19.16 21.76 0.07
CA VAL A 50 18.89 21.03 1.31
C VAL A 50 18.31 22.00 2.33
N SER A 51 17.25 21.60 3.02
CA SER A 51 16.68 22.38 4.12
C SER A 51 16.34 21.47 5.29
N ASP A 52 16.46 21.98 6.53
CA ASP A 52 16.20 21.20 7.73
C ASP A 52 15.07 21.78 8.56
N SER A 53 14.30 20.92 9.22
CA SER A 53 13.14 21.34 10.00
C SER A 53 13.47 21.74 11.44
N LEU A 54 14.74 21.82 11.83
CA LEU A 54 15.18 22.28 13.16
C LEU A 54 15.49 23.79 13.13
N THR A 55 16.26 24.23 12.13
CA THR A 55 16.64 25.64 11.95
C THR A 55 15.83 26.35 10.86
N GLU A 56 15.17 25.59 9.98
CA GLU A 56 14.51 26.09 8.75
C GLU A 56 15.47 26.81 7.79
N GLU A 57 16.78 26.63 7.96
CA GLU A 57 17.78 27.11 7.00
C GLU A 57 17.69 26.32 5.69
N VAL A 58 18.03 26.99 4.59
CA VAL A 58 18.14 26.38 3.27
C VAL A 58 19.51 26.67 2.69
N ARG A 59 20.15 25.64 2.15
CA ARG A 59 21.45 25.74 1.48
C ARG A 59 21.37 25.08 0.12
N CYS A 60 21.73 25.82 -0.92
CA CYS A 60 21.83 25.31 -2.29
C CYS A 60 23.30 25.20 -2.69
N PHE A 61 23.69 24.02 -3.13
CA PHE A 61 25.01 23.74 -3.70
C PHE A 61 24.88 23.68 -5.21
N VAL A 62 25.85 24.24 -5.94
CA VAL A 62 25.89 24.24 -7.41
C VAL A 62 27.31 23.92 -7.84
N SER A 63 27.48 22.85 -8.61
CA SER A 63 28.78 22.36 -9.06
C SER A 63 28.65 21.65 -10.42
N ASP A 64 29.69 21.72 -11.24
CA ASP A 64 29.84 20.94 -12.47
C ASP A 64 30.46 19.55 -12.24
N GLU A 65 30.93 19.28 -11.02
CA GLU A 65 31.44 17.98 -10.60
C GLU A 65 30.43 17.25 -9.68
N PRO A 66 29.73 16.22 -10.18
CA PRO A 66 28.73 15.47 -9.40
C PRO A 66 29.24 14.95 -8.07
N LYS A 67 30.47 14.43 -8.02
CA LYS A 67 31.03 13.88 -6.78
C LYS A 67 31.27 14.95 -5.73
N MET A 68 31.79 16.12 -6.11
CA MET A 68 31.95 17.27 -5.19
C MET A 68 30.60 17.80 -4.71
N LEU A 69 29.60 17.89 -5.61
CA LEU A 69 28.24 18.28 -5.25
C LEU A 69 27.67 17.39 -4.14
N LEU A 70 27.86 16.07 -4.25
CA LEU A 70 27.41 15.11 -3.26
C LEU A 70 28.22 15.18 -1.96
N THR A 71 29.53 15.36 -2.04
CA THR A 71 30.38 15.53 -0.85
C THR A 71 29.90 16.72 -0.02
N ASP A 72 29.73 17.89 -0.64
CA ASP A 72 29.26 19.11 0.03
C ASP A 72 27.87 18.91 0.67
N MET A 73 26.95 18.27 -0.06
CA MET A 73 25.62 17.94 0.43
C MET A 73 25.68 17.04 1.67
N PHE A 74 26.41 15.92 1.61
CA PHE A 74 26.42 14.94 2.70
C PHE A 74 27.24 15.41 3.91
N GLU A 75 28.25 16.26 3.72
CA GLU A 75 28.93 16.96 4.83
C GLU A 75 27.96 17.89 5.58
N TYR A 76 27.17 18.68 4.85
CA TYR A 76 26.16 19.54 5.46
C TYR A 76 25.06 18.72 6.17
N ILE A 77 24.54 17.66 5.51
CA ILE A 77 23.57 16.74 6.14
C ILE A 77 24.15 16.13 7.41
N HIS A 78 25.42 15.73 7.42
CA HIS A 78 26.06 15.17 8.59
C HIS A 78 26.10 16.16 9.76
N GLN A 79 26.53 17.40 9.51
CA GLN A 79 26.59 18.46 10.52
C GLN A 79 25.21 18.75 11.14
N VAL A 80 24.17 18.87 10.31
CA VAL A 80 22.80 19.10 10.77
C VAL A 80 22.23 17.87 11.48
N SER A 81 22.54 16.66 10.99
CA SER A 81 22.08 15.41 11.61
C SER A 81 22.58 15.27 13.04
N ILE A 82 23.82 15.69 13.36
CA ILE A 82 24.33 15.69 14.73
C ILE A 82 23.45 16.56 15.64
N LYS A 83 23.06 17.77 15.19
CA LYS A 83 22.19 18.67 15.96
C LYS A 83 20.81 18.05 16.20
N ILE A 84 20.24 17.41 15.17
CA ILE A 84 18.95 16.71 15.29
C ILE A 84 19.06 15.50 16.23
N GLN A 85 20.15 14.74 16.16
CA GLN A 85 20.40 13.61 17.07
C GLN A 85 20.52 14.08 18.52
N GLN A 86 21.23 15.19 18.77
CA GLN A 86 21.31 15.80 20.12
C GLN A 86 19.92 16.12 20.66
N TYR A 87 19.09 16.78 19.86
CA TYR A 87 17.70 17.07 20.20
C TYR A 87 16.91 15.78 20.50
N ASN A 88 17.00 14.77 19.64
CA ASN A 88 16.31 13.50 19.78
C ASN A 88 16.72 12.77 21.07
N VAL A 89 18.02 12.67 21.35
CA VAL A 89 18.53 12.01 22.57
C VAL A 89 18.08 12.76 23.81
N HIS A 90 18.12 14.10 23.80
CA HIS A 90 17.64 14.91 24.92
C HIS A 90 16.14 14.70 25.18
N LYS A 91 15.31 14.74 24.12
CA LYS A 91 13.86 14.46 24.21
C LYS A 91 13.56 13.09 24.82
N TYR A 92 14.36 12.08 24.51
CA TYR A 92 14.16 10.70 24.95
C TYR A 92 14.98 10.31 26.19
N GLU A 93 15.75 11.24 26.76
CA GLU A 93 16.74 10.94 27.79
C GLU A 93 16.12 10.25 29.01
N ILE A 94 14.96 10.75 29.47
CA ILE A 94 14.21 10.14 30.59
C ILE A 94 13.86 8.67 30.30
N LEU A 95 13.46 8.36 29.06
CA LEU A 95 13.15 6.97 28.65
C LEU A 95 14.40 6.11 28.59
N LEU A 96 15.47 6.64 27.99
CA LEU A 96 16.74 5.94 27.86
C LEU A 96 17.32 5.60 29.24
N ARG A 97 17.36 6.56 30.17
CA ARG A 97 17.81 6.36 31.55
C ARG A 97 16.98 5.28 32.27
N LYS A 98 15.64 5.34 32.18
CA LYS A 98 14.77 4.30 32.77
C LYS A 98 14.99 2.90 32.19
N ILE A 99 15.28 2.80 30.89
CA ILE A 99 15.59 1.50 30.27
C ILE A 99 16.92 0.96 30.82
N ILE A 100 17.93 1.82 30.94
CA ILE A 100 19.23 1.47 31.53
C ILE A 100 19.05 1.05 32.99
N ASP A 101 18.24 1.73 33.79
CA ASP A 101 18.00 1.31 35.18
C ASP A 101 17.27 -0.03 35.26
N ALA A 102 16.24 -0.23 34.45
CA ALA A 102 15.44 -1.45 34.47
C ALA A 102 16.22 -2.69 34.01
N HIS A 103 17.00 -2.57 32.93
CA HIS A 103 17.61 -3.72 32.26
C HIS A 103 19.13 -3.65 32.19
N GLY A 104 19.73 -2.50 32.47
CA GLY A 104 21.12 -2.22 32.14
C GLY A 104 21.30 -2.03 30.64
N LEU A 105 22.54 -1.80 30.22
CA LEU A 105 22.94 -1.70 28.82
C LEU A 105 23.07 -3.10 28.15
N THR A 106 22.15 -4.02 28.45
CA THR A 106 22.17 -5.38 27.90
C THR A 106 22.11 -5.34 26.38
N GLY A 107 23.01 -6.08 25.73
CA GLY A 107 23.06 -6.18 24.27
C GLY A 107 23.58 -4.91 23.57
N MET A 108 24.15 -3.96 24.32
CA MET A 108 24.88 -2.82 23.76
C MET A 108 26.39 -3.07 23.86
N GLU A 109 27.14 -2.61 22.87
CA GLU A 109 28.60 -2.62 22.92
C GLU A 109 29.08 -1.28 23.50
N ILE A 110 29.79 -1.33 24.62
CA ILE A 110 30.33 -0.15 25.29
C ILE A 110 31.85 -0.18 25.13
N PRO A 111 32.46 0.79 24.43
CA PRO A 111 33.91 0.82 24.21
C PRO A 111 34.70 0.75 25.53
N GLY A 112 35.63 -0.19 25.61
CA GLY A 112 36.52 -0.39 26.77
C GLY A 112 35.84 -0.94 28.04
N ALA A 113 34.58 -1.40 27.96
CA ALA A 113 33.88 -2.01 29.09
C ALA A 113 34.02 -3.54 29.11
N LYS A 114 33.92 -4.15 30.30
CA LYS A 114 33.96 -5.62 30.45
C LYS A 114 32.65 -6.23 29.92
N LEU A 115 32.75 -7.20 29.01
CA LEU A 115 31.59 -7.83 28.35
C LEU A 115 30.62 -8.51 29.32
N ASP A 116 31.08 -9.01 30.47
CA ASP A 116 30.27 -9.80 31.41
C ASP A 116 29.61 -8.97 32.52
N LYS A 117 29.80 -7.63 32.55
CA LYS A 117 29.17 -6.75 33.53
C LYS A 117 27.93 -6.09 32.93
N THR A 118 26.82 -6.12 33.67
CA THR A 118 25.65 -5.29 33.36
C THR A 118 25.85 -3.90 33.95
N TYR A 119 25.92 -2.89 33.10
CA TYR A 119 26.09 -1.49 33.49
C TYR A 119 24.74 -0.80 33.66
N LYS A 120 24.59 -0.04 34.76
CA LYS A 120 23.40 0.72 35.16
C LYS A 120 23.64 2.22 35.03
N MET A 121 22.60 3.03 35.27
CA MET A 121 22.72 4.48 35.08
C MET A 121 23.75 5.10 36.02
N ILE A 122 23.91 4.55 37.23
CA ILE A 122 24.95 4.97 38.18
C ILE A 122 26.38 4.82 37.63
N ASP A 123 26.65 3.77 36.83
CA ASP A 123 27.96 3.61 36.18
C ASP A 123 28.16 4.69 35.11
N VAL A 124 27.11 4.99 34.34
CA VAL A 124 27.16 6.00 33.27
C VAL A 124 27.31 7.41 33.83
N ASP A 125 26.55 7.75 34.87
CA ASP A 125 26.67 9.04 35.56
C ASP A 125 28.06 9.18 36.21
N GLY A 126 28.61 8.08 36.74
CA GLY A 126 30.00 8.02 37.20
C GLY A 126 31.00 8.35 36.10
N TRP A 127 30.88 7.72 34.92
CA TRP A 127 31.75 8.00 33.78
C TRP A 127 31.64 9.44 33.28
N ILE A 128 30.45 10.03 33.29
CA ILE A 128 30.27 11.44 32.91
C ILE A 128 30.94 12.35 33.95
N LYS A 129 30.75 12.07 35.24
CA LYS A 129 31.38 12.83 36.34
C LYS A 129 32.90 12.73 36.36
N GLU A 130 33.45 11.56 36.00
CA GLU A 130 34.89 11.31 35.86
C GLU A 130 35.49 11.92 34.58
N GLY A 131 34.68 12.53 33.72
CA GLY A 131 35.13 13.15 32.46
C GLY A 131 35.42 12.16 31.34
N LYS A 132 35.02 10.89 31.47
CA LYS A 132 35.15 9.88 30.39
C LYS A 132 34.24 10.19 29.21
N TYR A 133 33.09 10.82 29.46
CA TYR A 133 32.18 11.34 28.45
C TYR A 133 31.74 12.75 28.86
N ALA A 134 31.71 13.71 27.94
CA ALA A 134 31.35 15.10 28.26
C ALA A 134 29.85 15.29 28.56
N SER A 135 28.99 14.43 27.99
CA SER A 135 27.55 14.46 28.22
C SER A 135 26.92 13.06 28.05
N PHE A 136 25.63 12.95 28.40
CA PHE A 136 24.86 11.74 28.11
C PHE A 136 24.72 11.48 26.60
N PHE A 137 24.68 12.54 25.78
CA PHE A 137 24.68 12.43 24.32
C PHE A 137 25.99 11.83 23.80
N ASP A 138 27.13 12.31 24.29
CA ASP A 138 28.44 11.80 23.89
C ASP A 138 28.56 10.32 24.25
N PHE A 139 28.15 9.96 25.46
CA PHE A 139 28.02 8.56 25.86
C PHE A 139 27.13 7.77 24.89
N HIS A 140 25.91 8.25 24.61
CA HIS A 140 24.95 7.60 23.72
C HIS A 140 25.53 7.33 22.32
N ASN A 141 26.29 8.27 21.77
CA ASN A 141 26.89 8.16 20.45
C ASN A 141 28.01 7.11 20.37
N THR A 142 28.74 6.89 21.46
CA THR A 142 29.80 5.87 21.49
C THR A 142 29.29 4.43 21.51
N LEU A 143 28.01 4.21 21.80
CA LEU A 143 27.44 2.88 21.95
C LEU A 143 27.29 2.16 20.61
N GLY A 144 27.87 0.97 20.51
CA GLY A 144 27.64 0.04 19.40
C GLY A 144 26.41 -0.86 19.64
N PHE A 145 25.96 -1.54 18.58
CA PHE A 145 24.86 -2.51 18.65
C PHE A 145 25.41 -3.92 18.85
N GLY A 146 25.05 -4.60 19.93
CA GLY A 146 25.38 -6.01 20.12
C GLY A 146 24.49 -6.96 19.30
N LYS A 147 24.76 -8.27 19.40
CA LYS A 147 24.06 -9.33 18.64
C LYS A 147 22.56 -9.45 18.94
N GLN A 148 22.12 -9.08 20.15
CA GLN A 148 20.72 -9.10 20.54
C GLN A 148 20.14 -7.69 20.61
N ARG A 149 18.98 -7.49 19.99
CA ARG A 149 18.35 -6.18 19.88
C ARG A 149 17.55 -5.85 21.14
N SER A 150 18.20 -5.16 22.08
CA SER A 150 17.58 -4.64 23.30
C SER A 150 16.58 -3.51 23.01
N ASP A 151 15.79 -3.17 24.02
CA ASP A 151 14.86 -2.04 23.98
C ASP A 151 15.59 -0.71 23.76
N TYR A 152 16.75 -0.53 24.41
CA TYR A 152 17.64 0.60 24.18
C TYR A 152 18.14 0.61 22.74
N GLY A 153 18.66 -0.51 22.23
CA GLY A 153 19.16 -0.61 20.86
C GLY A 153 18.10 -0.32 19.79
N ARG A 154 16.83 -0.64 20.04
CA ARG A 154 15.73 -0.28 19.13
C ARG A 154 15.49 1.24 19.09
N ILE A 155 15.51 1.89 20.24
CA ILE A 155 15.31 3.34 20.33
C ILE A 155 16.54 4.06 19.79
N LYS A 156 17.76 3.65 20.17
CA LYS A 156 19.01 4.22 19.64
C LYS A 156 19.02 4.27 18.12
N GLN A 157 18.74 3.14 17.45
CA GLN A 157 18.68 3.14 15.98
C GLN A 157 17.69 4.19 15.45
N HIS A 158 16.55 4.33 16.12
CA HIS A 158 15.53 5.27 15.71
C HIS A 158 15.96 6.73 15.90
N LEU A 159 16.62 7.06 17.01
CA LEU A 159 17.10 8.42 17.31
C LEU A 159 18.30 8.81 16.45
N ASP A 160 19.20 7.85 16.16
CA ASP A 160 20.40 8.06 15.36
C ASP A 160 20.07 8.29 13.88
N GLN A 161 19.08 7.59 13.33
CA GLN A 161 18.79 7.62 11.88
C GLN A 161 17.86 8.78 11.52
N VAL A 162 18.45 9.96 11.31
CA VAL A 162 17.71 11.17 10.92
C VAL A 162 17.05 11.00 9.54
N PRO A 163 15.73 11.24 9.39
CA PRO A 163 15.07 11.17 8.09
C PRO A 163 15.57 12.25 7.12
N VAL A 164 15.94 11.85 5.90
CA VAL A 164 16.33 12.72 4.79
C VAL A 164 15.37 12.47 3.63
N LEU A 165 14.61 13.48 3.24
CA LEU A 165 13.38 13.30 2.48
C LEU A 165 13.48 14.03 1.15
N GLY A 166 13.11 13.35 0.07
CA GLY A 166 12.92 13.99 -1.23
C GLY A 166 11.58 13.58 -1.85
N PHE A 167 11.22 14.21 -2.96
CA PHE A 167 9.96 13.96 -3.65
C PHE A 167 10.19 13.23 -4.98
N ASN A 168 9.69 12.00 -5.11
CA ASN A 168 9.93 11.15 -6.30
C ASN A 168 11.41 10.79 -6.51
N SER A 169 12.22 10.93 -5.47
CA SER A 169 13.66 10.69 -5.47
C SER A 169 14.04 9.24 -5.76
N GLY A 170 13.22 8.28 -5.35
CA GLY A 170 13.47 6.86 -5.63
C GLY A 170 13.44 6.52 -7.13
N ARG A 171 12.77 7.35 -7.93
CA ARG A 171 12.69 7.23 -9.39
C ARG A 171 13.66 8.16 -10.10
N TYR A 172 13.87 9.37 -9.60
CA TYR A 172 14.71 10.38 -10.23
C TYR A 172 15.98 10.65 -9.42
N ASP A 173 15.94 11.48 -8.37
CA ASP A 173 17.15 12.01 -7.69
C ASP A 173 18.16 10.94 -7.28
N VAL A 174 17.74 9.88 -6.60
CA VAL A 174 18.64 8.81 -6.16
C VAL A 174 19.27 8.09 -7.35
N ASN A 175 18.54 7.93 -8.45
CA ASN A 175 19.07 7.34 -9.67
C ASN A 175 19.96 8.32 -10.46
N LEU A 176 19.73 9.63 -10.34
CA LEU A 176 20.57 10.68 -10.93
C LEU A 176 21.98 10.67 -10.30
N ILE A 177 22.05 10.44 -8.99
CA ILE A 177 23.31 10.50 -8.23
C ILE A 177 23.92 9.13 -7.91
N LYS A 178 23.26 8.04 -8.35
CA LYS A 178 23.54 6.66 -7.92
C LYS A 178 25.00 6.25 -8.06
N ASN A 179 25.66 6.67 -9.14
CA ASN A 179 27.01 6.24 -9.49
C ASN A 179 28.06 6.66 -8.45
N ASP A 180 27.86 7.83 -7.84
CA ASP A 180 28.79 8.41 -6.86
C ASP A 180 28.24 8.31 -5.43
N LEU A 181 26.92 8.21 -5.26
CA LEU A 181 26.23 8.20 -3.96
C LEU A 181 26.86 7.25 -2.94
N PHE A 182 27.02 5.97 -3.31
CA PHE A 182 27.48 4.94 -2.39
C PHE A 182 28.96 5.03 -2.05
N ALA A 183 29.74 5.66 -2.94
CA ALA A 183 31.14 5.99 -2.68
C ALA A 183 31.24 7.14 -1.67
N VAL A 184 30.45 8.20 -1.86
CA VAL A 184 30.46 9.40 -1.01
C VAL A 184 29.95 9.11 0.41
N ILE A 185 28.86 8.35 0.55
CA ILE A 185 28.31 8.01 1.88
C ILE A 185 29.07 6.88 2.60
N GLY A 186 29.92 6.15 1.86
CA GLY A 186 30.65 4.97 2.32
C GLY A 186 29.80 3.69 2.35
N THR A 187 30.24 2.65 1.64
CA THR A 187 29.54 1.35 1.54
C THR A 187 29.38 0.66 2.91
N ASP A 188 30.37 0.78 3.79
CA ASP A 188 30.35 0.20 5.15
C ASP A 188 29.35 0.89 6.09
N ASN A 189 28.97 2.13 5.76
CA ASN A 189 27.99 2.88 6.51
C ASN A 189 26.55 2.42 6.21
N ILE A 190 26.32 1.75 5.08
CA ILE A 190 25.00 1.27 4.67
C ILE A 190 24.52 0.14 5.58
N LYS A 191 23.43 0.37 6.30
CA LYS A 191 22.81 -0.63 7.20
C LYS A 191 21.69 -1.41 6.51
N SER A 192 20.91 -0.77 5.65
CA SER A 192 19.88 -1.46 4.88
C SER A 192 19.39 -0.64 3.69
N VAL A 193 19.03 -1.32 2.60
CA VAL A 193 18.38 -0.71 1.44
C VAL A 193 17.11 -1.48 1.07
N ILE A 194 16.02 -0.74 0.82
CA ILE A 194 14.75 -1.28 0.34
C ILE A 194 14.53 -0.72 -1.08
N LYS A 195 14.45 -1.61 -2.07
CA LYS A 195 14.34 -1.28 -3.50
C LYS A 195 13.31 -2.18 -4.19
N ASN A 196 12.35 -1.60 -4.91
CA ASN A 196 11.35 -2.36 -5.68
C ASN A 196 10.58 -1.52 -6.75
N PRO A 197 11.00 -1.46 -8.03
CA PRO A 197 12.38 -1.46 -8.53
C PRO A 197 13.13 -0.15 -8.19
N SER A 198 12.39 0.87 -7.76
CA SER A 198 12.89 2.17 -7.28
C SER A 198 13.35 2.09 -5.83
N TYR A 199 14.22 3.02 -5.42
CA TYR A 199 14.64 3.13 -4.02
C TYR A 199 13.49 3.63 -3.15
N MET A 200 13.15 2.86 -2.12
CA MET A 200 12.16 3.26 -1.12
C MET A 200 12.82 3.77 0.17
N CYS A 201 13.98 3.20 0.51
CA CYS A 201 14.73 3.55 1.72
C CYS A 201 16.20 3.20 1.54
N ILE A 202 17.09 4.13 1.88
CA ILE A 202 18.54 3.88 2.10
C ILE A 202 18.84 4.31 3.53
N ALA A 203 19.18 3.36 4.40
CA ALA A 203 19.47 3.64 5.81
C ALA A 203 20.96 3.43 6.08
N THR A 204 21.60 4.44 6.66
CA THR A 204 22.98 4.40 7.16
C THR A 204 22.98 4.29 8.70
N SER A 205 24.14 4.47 9.33
CA SER A 205 24.20 4.58 10.80
C SER A 205 23.49 5.83 11.35
N ASN A 206 23.52 6.94 10.61
CA ASN A 206 23.14 8.28 11.08
C ASN A 206 22.02 8.96 10.28
N MET A 207 21.59 8.39 9.17
CA MET A 207 20.50 8.93 8.37
C MET A 207 19.65 7.84 7.71
N LYS A 208 18.45 8.23 7.29
CA LYS A 208 17.51 7.38 6.56
C LYS A 208 16.92 8.19 5.40
N MET A 209 17.45 7.97 4.21
CA MET A 209 16.91 8.58 2.99
C MET A 209 15.59 7.90 2.62
N LEU A 210 14.52 8.68 2.49
CA LEU A 210 13.18 8.22 2.13
C LEU A 210 12.61 9.09 1.01
N ASP A 211 11.66 8.52 0.28
CA ASP A 211 10.94 9.22 -0.79
C ASP A 211 9.45 9.35 -0.42
N ILE A 212 8.99 10.60 -0.33
CA ILE A 212 7.63 10.97 0.07
C ILE A 212 6.59 10.48 -0.95
N SER A 213 6.97 10.23 -2.19
CA SER A 213 6.08 9.64 -3.19
C SER A 213 5.58 8.25 -2.79
N ASN A 214 6.29 7.54 -1.90
CA ASN A 214 5.84 6.25 -1.34
C ASN A 214 4.74 6.38 -0.29
N TYR A 215 4.47 7.60 0.19
CA TYR A 215 3.49 7.91 1.24
C TYR A 215 2.21 8.55 0.70
N VAL A 216 2.09 8.66 -0.62
CA VAL A 216 0.99 9.33 -1.33
C VAL A 216 0.54 8.45 -2.51
N PRO A 217 -0.62 8.72 -3.14
CA PRO A 217 -1.06 7.90 -4.26
C PRO A 217 -0.09 8.02 -5.44
N ALA A 218 0.08 6.92 -6.16
CA ALA A 218 0.95 6.88 -7.34
C ALA A 218 0.54 7.95 -8.36
N GLY A 219 1.54 8.67 -8.89
CA GLY A 219 1.31 9.75 -9.87
C GLY A 219 1.01 11.12 -9.27
N THR A 220 1.00 11.26 -7.93
CA THR A 220 0.88 12.57 -7.28
C THR A 220 2.11 13.42 -7.60
N SER A 221 1.92 14.58 -8.23
CA SER A 221 2.97 15.58 -8.46
C SER A 221 3.28 16.37 -7.18
N TYR A 222 4.48 16.97 -7.10
CA TYR A 222 4.86 17.83 -5.98
C TYR A 222 3.90 19.01 -5.77
N ALA A 223 3.51 19.71 -6.84
CA ALA A 223 2.52 20.79 -6.75
C ALA A 223 1.17 20.31 -6.16
N LYS A 224 0.67 19.16 -6.63
CA LYS A 224 -0.54 18.54 -6.07
C LYS A 224 -0.36 18.17 -4.59
N TYR A 225 0.81 17.64 -4.23
CA TYR A 225 1.16 17.37 -2.84
C TYR A 225 1.08 18.65 -2.00
N LEU A 226 1.80 19.72 -2.36
CA LEU A 226 1.75 21.00 -1.63
C LEU A 226 0.32 21.53 -1.50
N SER A 227 -0.46 21.60 -2.59
CA SER A 227 -1.85 22.06 -2.55
C SER A 227 -2.75 21.24 -1.61
N THR A 228 -2.46 19.95 -1.45
CA THR A 228 -3.24 19.05 -0.57
C THR A 228 -2.99 19.35 0.90
N TYR A 229 -1.77 19.69 1.28
CA TYR A 229 -1.38 19.87 2.69
C TYR A 229 -1.34 21.33 3.14
N LEU A 230 -1.08 22.27 2.23
CA LEU A 230 -0.94 23.70 2.52
C LEU A 230 -2.07 24.55 1.92
N GLY A 231 -2.88 23.97 1.05
CA GLY A 231 -3.82 24.70 0.21
C GLY A 231 -3.13 25.39 -0.97
N ASP A 232 -3.93 25.92 -1.89
CA ASP A 232 -3.41 26.71 -3.00
C ASP A 232 -2.90 28.07 -2.54
N CYS A 233 -1.97 28.66 -3.30
CA CYS A 233 -1.54 30.04 -3.11
C CYS A 233 -2.76 30.97 -3.02
N LYS A 234 -2.83 31.80 -1.98
CA LYS A 234 -3.94 32.76 -1.75
C LYS A 234 -3.64 34.19 -2.18
N CYS A 235 -2.45 34.48 -2.72
CA CYS A 235 -2.13 35.82 -3.21
C CYS A 235 -3.03 36.20 -4.38
N ASP A 236 -3.60 37.41 -4.35
CA ASP A 236 -4.47 37.93 -5.42
C ASP A 236 -3.71 38.08 -6.73
N ASN A 237 -2.48 38.61 -6.67
CA ASN A 237 -1.60 38.73 -7.82
C ASN A 237 -0.63 37.53 -7.90
N LYS A 238 -0.93 36.56 -8.77
CA LYS A 238 -0.07 35.39 -9.00
C LYS A 238 1.26 35.74 -9.65
N ILE A 239 1.31 36.80 -10.47
CA ILE A 239 2.55 37.23 -11.15
C ILE A 239 3.56 37.72 -10.11
N ARG A 240 3.12 38.57 -9.17
CA ARG A 240 3.97 39.17 -8.12
C ARG A 240 4.04 38.36 -6.82
N CYS A 241 3.61 37.11 -6.83
CA CYS A 241 3.55 36.27 -5.65
C CYS A 241 4.95 35.80 -5.21
N VAL A 242 5.30 36.09 -3.95
CA VAL A 242 6.56 35.69 -3.28
C VAL A 242 6.33 34.80 -2.05
N CYS A 243 5.12 34.27 -1.86
CA CYS A 243 4.76 33.52 -0.65
C CYS A 243 5.35 32.09 -0.57
N GLY A 244 6.23 31.70 -1.51
CA GLY A 244 6.81 30.35 -1.61
C GLY A 244 5.87 29.26 -2.13
N LEU A 245 4.55 29.47 -2.14
CA LEU A 245 3.56 28.54 -2.72
C LEU A 245 3.20 28.86 -4.18
N GLY A 246 3.74 29.96 -4.72
CA GLY A 246 3.59 30.32 -6.12
C GLY A 246 4.46 29.43 -7.02
N LYS A 247 4.00 29.18 -8.26
CA LYS A 247 4.69 28.33 -9.23
C LYS A 247 6.11 28.85 -9.52
N GLY A 248 7.13 28.06 -9.23
CA GLY A 248 8.48 28.26 -9.78
C GLY A 248 8.48 27.90 -11.27
N ILE A 249 9.26 28.61 -12.08
CA ILE A 249 9.38 28.35 -13.52
C ILE A 249 10.86 28.36 -13.88
N PHE A 250 11.34 27.28 -14.48
CA PHE A 250 12.74 27.09 -14.83
C PHE A 250 12.90 26.54 -16.26
N PRO A 251 13.89 27.00 -17.05
CA PRO A 251 14.04 26.64 -18.46
C PRO A 251 14.88 25.36 -18.63
N TYR A 252 14.33 24.21 -18.23
CA TYR A 252 15.06 22.92 -18.16
C TYR A 252 15.80 22.54 -19.45
N GLU A 253 15.12 22.58 -20.58
CA GLU A 253 15.66 22.14 -21.88
C GLU A 253 16.68 23.13 -22.46
N PHE A 254 16.76 24.35 -21.90
CA PHE A 254 17.78 25.35 -22.22
C PHE A 254 19.09 25.14 -21.45
N ILE A 255 19.07 24.46 -20.29
CA ILE A 255 20.26 24.20 -19.47
C ILE A 255 20.97 22.95 -19.99
N THR A 256 21.72 23.09 -21.09
CA THR A 256 22.41 21.97 -21.76
C THR A 256 23.88 21.81 -21.35
N SER A 257 24.46 22.81 -20.67
CA SER A 257 25.82 22.78 -20.12
C SER A 257 25.94 23.70 -18.90
N PHE A 258 26.99 23.50 -18.10
CA PHE A 258 27.21 24.30 -16.89
C PHE A 258 27.42 25.80 -17.20
N ASN A 259 28.10 26.12 -18.30
CA ASN A 259 28.39 27.49 -18.72
C ASN A 259 27.13 28.34 -18.99
N VAL A 260 26.00 27.71 -19.30
CA VAL A 260 24.71 28.41 -19.47
C VAL A 260 24.31 29.12 -18.17
N LEU A 261 24.63 28.56 -17.00
CA LEU A 261 24.28 29.14 -15.71
C LEU A 261 24.96 30.49 -15.45
N SER A 262 26.08 30.77 -16.11
CA SER A 262 26.82 32.03 -16.00
C SER A 262 26.23 33.16 -16.84
N GLN A 263 25.24 32.89 -17.70
CA GLN A 263 24.61 33.93 -18.52
C GLN A 263 23.88 34.94 -17.63
N THR A 264 24.02 36.23 -17.95
CA THR A 264 23.57 37.36 -17.13
C THR A 264 22.23 37.96 -17.56
N THR A 265 21.62 37.40 -18.60
CA THR A 265 20.32 37.85 -19.15
C THR A 265 19.23 36.83 -18.90
N ILE A 266 17.99 37.30 -18.71
CA ILE A 266 16.82 36.43 -18.64
C ILE A 266 16.70 35.63 -19.95
N PRO A 267 16.51 34.30 -19.89
CA PRO A 267 16.31 33.49 -21.10
C PRO A 267 15.10 33.97 -21.92
N PRO A 268 15.13 33.80 -23.25
CA PRO A 268 14.00 34.13 -24.10
C PRO A 268 12.77 33.30 -23.74
N LYS A 269 11.56 33.79 -24.02
CA LYS A 269 10.31 33.11 -23.67
C LYS A 269 10.26 31.65 -24.15
N SER A 270 10.71 31.38 -25.37
CA SER A 270 10.75 30.02 -25.95
C SER A 270 11.66 29.05 -25.21
N ALA A 271 12.65 29.53 -24.43
CA ALA A 271 13.53 28.67 -23.65
C ALA A 271 12.82 27.95 -22.48
N PHE A 272 11.60 28.38 -22.13
CA PHE A 272 10.78 27.80 -21.07
C PHE A 272 9.74 26.80 -21.58
N ASP A 273 9.68 26.58 -22.89
CA ASP A 273 8.86 25.52 -23.45
C ASP A 273 9.44 24.15 -23.08
N SER A 274 8.60 23.13 -23.01
CA SER A 274 9.03 21.76 -22.69
C SER A 274 8.47 20.76 -23.68
N ASP A 275 9.35 20.19 -24.48
CA ASP A 275 9.07 19.07 -25.38
C ASP A 275 8.74 17.78 -24.63
N LEU A 276 9.36 17.58 -23.46
CA LEU A 276 9.09 16.44 -22.58
C LEU A 276 7.64 16.47 -22.06
N ARG A 277 7.15 17.66 -21.68
CA ARG A 277 5.80 17.85 -21.12
C ARG A 277 4.77 18.22 -22.17
N GLY A 278 5.19 18.59 -23.38
CA GLY A 278 4.33 19.09 -24.45
C GLY A 278 3.64 20.40 -24.08
N THR A 279 4.37 21.34 -23.50
CA THR A 279 3.81 22.61 -22.98
C THR A 279 4.64 23.80 -23.38
N SER A 280 3.98 24.90 -23.76
CA SER A 280 4.61 26.20 -23.92
C SER A 280 4.28 27.14 -22.76
N ILE A 281 5.17 28.07 -22.45
CA ILE A 281 4.96 29.05 -21.39
C ILE A 281 3.92 30.10 -21.80
N SER A 282 3.03 30.47 -20.87
CA SER A 282 2.07 31.57 -21.09
C SER A 282 2.73 32.95 -20.93
N ASP A 283 2.10 34.00 -21.46
CA ASP A 283 2.60 35.37 -21.29
C ASP A 283 2.67 35.79 -19.82
N ASP A 284 1.68 35.42 -19.02
CA ASP A 284 1.65 35.78 -17.59
C ASP A 284 2.68 34.99 -16.77
N ASP A 285 2.93 33.73 -17.13
CA ASP A 285 4.02 32.94 -16.54
C ASP A 285 5.40 33.54 -16.89
N TYR A 286 5.58 34.07 -18.10
CA TYR A 286 6.83 34.74 -18.47
C TYR A 286 7.01 36.09 -17.77
N LYS A 287 5.93 36.89 -17.64
CA LYS A 287 5.95 38.12 -16.81
C LYS A 287 6.32 37.83 -15.36
N ARG A 288 5.90 36.67 -14.83
CA ARG A 288 6.30 36.21 -13.49
C ARG A 288 7.80 35.96 -13.40
N VAL A 289 8.40 35.30 -14.39
CA VAL A 289 9.86 35.11 -14.43
C VAL A 289 10.58 36.46 -14.44
N GLN A 290 10.12 37.41 -15.26
CA GLN A 290 10.69 38.77 -15.32
C GLN A 290 10.59 39.50 -13.97
N PHE A 291 9.43 39.40 -13.31
CA PHE A 291 9.24 39.98 -11.98
C PHE A 291 10.19 39.36 -10.94
N VAL A 292 10.29 38.03 -10.89
CA VAL A 292 11.16 37.32 -9.93
C VAL A 292 12.62 37.70 -10.16
N TRP A 293 13.07 37.72 -11.41
CA TRP A 293 14.44 38.13 -11.76
C TRP A 293 14.78 39.52 -11.23
N GLY A 294 13.89 40.50 -11.47
CA GLY A 294 14.08 41.87 -10.99
C GLY A 294 13.93 42.01 -9.47
N HIS A 295 12.93 41.35 -8.88
CA HIS A 295 12.60 41.46 -7.45
C HIS A 295 13.73 40.91 -6.54
N TYR A 296 14.35 39.80 -6.94
CA TYR A 296 15.46 39.20 -6.20
C TYR A 296 16.84 39.70 -6.66
N GLY A 297 16.90 40.64 -7.60
CA GLY A 297 18.18 41.21 -8.08
C GLY A 297 19.12 40.18 -8.70
N MET A 298 18.56 39.20 -9.42
CA MET A 298 19.31 38.10 -10.02
C MET A 298 20.33 38.61 -11.04
N LYS A 299 21.58 38.16 -10.93
CA LYS A 299 22.69 38.56 -11.82
C LYS A 299 22.97 37.53 -12.91
N SER A 300 22.52 36.30 -12.72
CA SER A 300 22.79 35.17 -13.60
C SER A 300 21.68 34.13 -13.57
N ILE A 301 21.66 33.23 -14.57
CA ILE A 301 20.77 32.07 -14.58
C ILE A 301 21.02 31.16 -13.36
N LYS A 302 22.25 31.12 -12.83
CA LYS A 302 22.58 30.43 -11.58
C LYS A 302 21.74 30.93 -10.40
N ASP A 303 21.50 32.24 -10.30
CA ASP A 303 20.68 32.82 -9.23
C ASP A 303 19.21 32.38 -9.37
N LEU A 304 18.72 32.29 -10.61
CA LEU A 304 17.38 31.76 -10.91
C LEU A 304 17.28 30.26 -10.56
N LEU A 305 18.30 29.46 -10.85
CA LEU A 305 18.38 28.05 -10.47
C LEU A 305 18.33 27.88 -8.95
N ILE A 306 19.15 28.63 -8.20
CA ILE A 306 19.20 28.57 -6.74
C ILE A 306 17.83 28.93 -6.14
N TRP A 307 17.22 30.01 -6.63
CA TRP A 307 15.88 30.41 -6.19
C TRP A 307 14.84 29.32 -6.49
N TYR A 308 14.86 28.76 -7.70
CA TYR A 308 13.93 27.72 -8.12
C TYR A 308 14.08 26.46 -7.26
N ASN A 309 15.30 25.93 -7.11
CA ASN A 309 15.56 24.70 -6.38
C ASN A 309 15.23 24.85 -4.87
N ASN A 310 15.43 26.05 -4.29
CA ASN A 310 15.00 26.35 -2.92
C ASN A 310 13.47 26.34 -2.73
N LEU A 311 12.69 26.67 -3.75
CA LEU A 311 11.22 26.58 -3.68
C LEU A 311 10.71 25.15 -3.55
N ASP A 312 11.50 24.16 -3.95
CA ASP A 312 11.09 22.75 -3.88
C ASP A 312 11.42 22.10 -2.52
N VAL A 313 12.19 22.76 -1.64
CA VAL A 313 12.48 22.26 -0.28
C VAL A 313 11.81 23.05 0.85
N VAL A 314 11.65 24.38 0.73
CA VAL A 314 11.17 25.22 1.84
C VAL A 314 9.67 24.98 2.17
N PRO A 315 8.72 25.04 1.21
CA PRO A 315 7.33 24.68 1.46
C PRO A 315 7.17 23.20 1.82
N PHE A 316 8.11 22.35 1.39
CA PHE A 316 8.05 20.91 1.62
C PHE A 316 8.05 20.57 3.11
N ILE A 317 8.86 21.27 3.92
CA ILE A 317 8.89 21.09 5.38
C ILE A 317 7.51 21.27 5.98
N LYS A 318 6.81 22.36 5.61
CA LYS A 318 5.47 22.66 6.14
C LYS A 318 4.46 21.59 5.72
N ALA A 319 4.52 21.13 4.47
CA ALA A 319 3.63 20.09 3.96
C ALA A 319 3.85 18.75 4.69
N ILE A 320 5.10 18.38 4.95
CA ILE A 320 5.44 17.17 5.71
C ILE A 320 4.97 17.28 7.15
N LYS A 321 5.18 18.42 7.82
CA LYS A 321 4.65 18.64 9.16
C LYS A 321 3.13 18.41 9.20
N ALA A 322 2.40 18.98 8.26
CA ALA A 322 0.96 18.76 8.13
C ALA A 322 0.61 17.29 7.89
N GLN A 323 1.35 16.58 7.02
CA GLN A 323 1.16 15.14 6.75
C GLN A 323 1.37 14.27 7.99
N ARG A 324 2.36 14.60 8.81
CA ARG A 324 2.70 13.83 10.01
C ARG A 324 1.65 13.93 11.09
N GLU A 325 1.07 15.12 11.31
CA GLU A 325 0.01 15.32 12.31
C GLU A 325 -1.19 14.39 12.13
N LEU A 326 -1.37 13.81 10.95
CA LEU A 326 -2.44 12.86 10.69
C LEU A 326 -2.10 11.46 11.17
N PHE A 327 -0.89 10.97 10.90
CA PHE A 327 -0.46 9.67 11.39
C PHE A 327 -0.30 9.65 12.91
N LYS A 328 0.00 10.81 13.52
CA LYS A 328 -0.03 10.99 14.97
C LYS A 328 -1.41 10.70 15.57
N ARG A 329 -2.52 10.90 14.84
CA ARG A 329 -3.88 10.54 15.30
C ARG A 329 -4.09 9.04 15.45
N PHE A 330 -3.26 8.24 14.78
CA PHE A 330 -3.22 6.78 14.90
C PHE A 330 -2.07 6.31 15.80
N GLU A 331 -1.44 7.23 16.54
CA GLU A 331 -0.26 6.97 17.38
C GLU A 331 0.97 6.45 16.60
N LEU A 332 1.05 6.74 15.29
CA LEU A 332 2.12 6.29 14.41
C LEU A 332 3.08 7.43 14.07
N ASP A 333 4.40 7.17 14.17
CA ASP A 333 5.39 8.03 13.55
C ASP A 333 5.56 7.63 12.08
N MET A 334 5.25 8.55 11.17
CA MET A 334 5.26 8.31 9.73
C MET A 334 6.58 7.69 9.20
N PHE A 335 7.74 8.07 9.74
CA PHE A 335 9.05 7.66 9.21
C PHE A 335 9.67 6.49 9.99
N ALA A 336 9.30 6.34 11.25
CA ALA A 336 9.67 5.20 12.08
C ALA A 336 8.85 3.95 11.73
N ASP A 337 7.54 4.14 11.63
CA ASP A 337 6.58 3.05 11.60
C ASP A 337 6.36 2.47 10.21
N GLY A 338 6.70 3.20 9.16
CA GLY A 338 6.56 2.74 7.79
C GLY A 338 7.55 3.42 6.85
N VAL A 339 7.91 2.71 5.78
CA VAL A 339 8.65 3.26 4.63
C VAL A 339 7.74 3.54 3.42
N SER A 340 6.42 3.41 3.62
CA SER A 340 5.39 3.60 2.60
C SER A 340 4.01 3.71 3.24
N LEU A 341 3.06 4.32 2.53
CA LEU A 341 1.67 4.43 2.92
C LEU A 341 1.00 3.07 3.16
N PRO A 342 1.14 2.04 2.29
CA PRO A 342 0.57 0.72 2.59
C PRO A 342 1.06 0.10 3.91
N GLY A 343 2.33 0.33 4.29
CA GLY A 343 2.86 -0.15 5.57
C GLY A 343 2.26 0.56 6.78
N LEU A 344 1.99 1.86 6.68
CA LEU A 344 1.29 2.61 7.72
C LEU A 344 -0.20 2.24 7.77
N SER A 345 -0.84 2.12 6.61
CA SER A 345 -2.27 1.80 6.48
C SER A 345 -2.61 0.42 7.04
N GLU A 346 -1.73 -0.57 6.83
CA GLU A 346 -1.82 -1.90 7.44
C GLU A 346 -1.86 -1.81 8.97
N LYS A 347 -1.00 -0.95 9.58
CA LYS A 347 -1.00 -0.75 11.03
C LYS A 347 -2.30 -0.11 11.52
N VAL A 348 -2.79 0.92 10.84
CA VAL A 348 -4.06 1.57 11.17
C VAL A 348 -5.22 0.57 11.10
N MET A 349 -5.27 -0.25 10.05
CA MET A 349 -6.28 -1.30 9.90
C MET A 349 -6.25 -2.28 11.08
N TYR A 350 -5.09 -2.78 11.47
CA TYR A 350 -4.99 -3.72 12.60
C TYR A 350 -5.25 -3.07 13.96
N GLN A 351 -4.90 -1.80 14.17
CA GLN A 351 -5.23 -1.08 15.43
C GLN A 351 -6.74 -1.12 15.69
N THR A 352 -7.56 -0.80 14.70
CA THR A 352 -9.04 -0.85 14.86
C THR A 352 -9.57 -2.23 15.27
N CYS A 353 -8.88 -3.30 14.88
CA CYS A 353 -9.24 -4.67 15.28
C CYS A 353 -8.88 -4.94 16.76
N PHE A 354 -7.75 -4.41 17.23
CA PHE A 354 -7.29 -4.61 18.61
C PHE A 354 -7.94 -3.64 19.61
N ASP A 355 -8.44 -2.50 19.16
CA ASP A 355 -9.16 -1.55 20.02
C ASP A 355 -10.57 -2.05 20.38
N ASN A 356 -11.11 -2.98 19.60
CA ASN A 356 -12.45 -3.56 19.78
C ASN A 356 -12.45 -4.97 20.41
N LEU A 357 -11.39 -5.32 21.15
CA LEU A 357 -11.31 -6.62 21.85
C LEU A 357 -12.42 -6.78 22.89
N GLN A 358 -13.06 -7.94 22.89
CA GLN A 358 -14.04 -8.32 23.92
C GLN A 358 -13.31 -8.80 25.17
N TYR A 359 -13.84 -8.45 26.33
CA TYR A 359 -13.30 -8.91 27.61
C TYR A 359 -14.13 -10.08 28.15
N PRO A 360 -13.49 -11.08 28.80
CA PRO A 360 -14.23 -12.15 29.46
C PRO A 360 -15.23 -11.60 30.47
N SER A 361 -16.36 -12.30 30.62
CA SER A 361 -17.36 -11.97 31.64
C SER A 361 -16.73 -11.97 33.04
N LYS A 362 -17.16 -11.02 33.87
CA LYS A 362 -16.73 -10.89 35.26
C LYS A 362 -17.79 -11.38 36.25
N THR A 363 -18.69 -12.26 35.82
CA THR A 363 -19.69 -12.87 36.70
C THR A 363 -18.99 -13.71 37.76
N SER A 364 -19.25 -13.41 39.04
CA SER A 364 -18.66 -14.13 40.17
C SER A 364 -19.23 -15.55 40.25
N PRO A 365 -18.39 -16.60 40.28
CA PRO A 365 -18.83 -17.94 40.64
C PRO A 365 -19.13 -18.02 42.14
N GLN A 366 -19.62 -19.19 42.58
CA GLN A 366 -19.93 -19.46 43.98
C GLN A 366 -18.68 -19.34 44.86
N ALA A 367 -18.84 -18.71 46.04
CA ALA A 367 -17.77 -18.53 46.99
C ALA A 367 -17.26 -19.87 47.55
N PHE A 368 -15.94 -20.00 47.68
CA PHE A 368 -15.29 -21.17 48.28
C PHE A 368 -14.03 -20.76 49.05
N ARG A 369 -13.49 -21.64 49.89
CA ARG A 369 -12.23 -21.43 50.61
C ARG A 369 -11.05 -22.10 49.92
N SER A 370 -9.87 -21.51 50.07
CA SER A 370 -8.63 -21.97 49.47
C SER A 370 -8.27 -23.38 49.93
N PRO A 371 -7.95 -24.31 49.02
CA PRO A 371 -7.64 -25.69 49.38
C PRO A 371 -6.25 -25.79 50.03
N SER A 372 -6.19 -26.37 51.23
CA SER A 372 -4.94 -26.55 52.00
C SER A 372 -3.89 -27.43 51.30
N LYS A 373 -4.34 -28.38 50.46
CA LYS A 373 -3.50 -29.39 49.79
C LYS A 373 -2.34 -28.83 48.95
N ARG A 374 -2.43 -27.58 48.48
CA ARG A 374 -1.38 -26.95 47.64
C ARG A 374 -0.30 -26.23 48.44
N MET A 375 -0.52 -25.99 49.73
CA MET A 375 0.34 -25.15 50.55
C MET A 375 1.76 -25.73 50.71
N SER A 376 1.87 -27.05 50.87
CA SER A 376 3.16 -27.75 50.94
C SER A 376 3.99 -27.54 49.68
N GLY A 377 3.38 -27.67 48.50
CA GLY A 377 4.06 -27.48 47.22
C GLY A 377 4.63 -26.07 47.03
N TYR A 378 3.91 -25.03 47.48
CA TYR A 378 4.43 -23.66 47.40
C TYR A 378 5.63 -23.45 48.33
N LYS A 379 5.60 -24.02 49.55
CA LYS A 379 6.73 -23.99 50.49
C LYS A 379 7.97 -24.66 49.90
N THR A 380 7.82 -25.85 49.32
CA THR A 380 8.92 -26.58 48.68
C THR A 380 9.53 -25.78 47.52
N GLN A 381 8.71 -25.22 46.64
CA GLN A 381 9.20 -24.41 45.50
C GLN A 381 10.02 -23.19 45.92
N ASP A 382 9.64 -22.51 47.00
CA ASP A 382 10.36 -21.33 47.46
C ASP A 382 11.62 -21.72 48.23
N LEU A 383 11.59 -22.80 49.00
CA LEU A 383 12.77 -23.36 49.67
C LEU A 383 13.85 -23.77 48.65
N GLU A 384 13.48 -24.54 47.62
CA GLU A 384 14.41 -25.00 46.57
C GLU A 384 15.06 -23.82 45.82
N ALA A 385 14.27 -22.77 45.58
CA ALA A 385 14.73 -21.57 44.89
C ALA A 385 15.35 -20.51 45.82
N LYS A 386 15.54 -20.83 47.12
CA LYS A 386 16.08 -19.92 48.15
C LYS A 386 15.32 -18.59 48.28
N ARG A 387 13.99 -18.66 48.29
CA ARG A 387 13.07 -17.51 48.41
C ARG A 387 12.30 -17.58 49.74
N GLU A 388 11.93 -16.42 50.26
CA GLU A 388 11.13 -16.29 51.48
C GLU A 388 9.69 -16.77 51.27
N PHE A 389 9.13 -17.47 52.27
CA PHE A 389 7.75 -17.93 52.27
C PHE A 389 6.98 -17.32 53.45
N GLY A 390 5.91 -16.59 53.18
CA GLY A 390 5.10 -15.88 54.17
C GLY A 390 3.58 -15.93 53.92
N MET A 391 3.13 -16.80 53.01
CA MET A 391 1.72 -16.93 52.61
C MET A 391 0.92 -17.80 53.59
N THR A 392 -0.29 -17.35 53.97
CA THR A 392 -1.25 -18.13 54.77
C THR A 392 -2.52 -18.45 53.97
N LEU A 393 -3.32 -19.41 54.44
CA LEU A 393 -4.64 -19.68 53.83
C LEU A 393 -5.59 -18.49 53.95
N GLY A 394 -5.52 -17.73 55.07
CA GLY A 394 -6.29 -16.51 55.24
C GLY A 394 -5.94 -15.45 54.18
N HIS A 395 -4.66 -15.29 53.83
CA HIS A 395 -4.24 -14.39 52.75
C HIS A 395 -4.88 -14.80 51.41
N LEU A 396 -4.90 -16.10 51.11
CA LEU A 396 -5.49 -16.62 49.87
C LEU A 396 -7.01 -16.42 49.82
N ASP A 397 -7.71 -16.62 50.95
CA ASP A 397 -9.15 -16.42 51.04
C ASP A 397 -9.55 -14.94 50.88
N ILE A 398 -8.75 -14.02 51.45
CA ILE A 398 -8.92 -12.57 51.25
C ILE A 398 -8.75 -12.23 49.76
N LEU A 399 -7.68 -12.72 49.12
CA LEU A 399 -7.42 -12.46 47.70
C LEU A 399 -8.48 -13.08 46.79
N LEU A 400 -9.00 -14.28 47.11
CA LEU A 400 -10.11 -14.90 46.39
C LEU A 400 -11.35 -14.03 46.41
N ASN A 401 -11.73 -13.51 47.58
CA ASN A 401 -12.87 -12.61 47.72
C ASN A 401 -12.64 -11.28 46.95
N GLN A 402 -11.46 -10.67 47.09
CA GLN A 402 -11.09 -9.45 46.36
C GLN A 402 -11.12 -9.64 44.83
N GLN A 403 -10.70 -10.81 44.35
CA GLN A 403 -10.73 -11.18 42.93
C GLN A 403 -12.08 -11.76 42.48
N LYS A 404 -13.10 -11.75 43.34
CA LYS A 404 -14.45 -12.28 43.07
C LYS A 404 -14.40 -13.72 42.55
N TYR A 405 -13.50 -14.53 43.09
CA TYR A 405 -13.32 -15.94 42.72
C TYR A 405 -13.01 -16.16 41.23
N LEU A 406 -12.40 -15.15 40.58
CA LEU A 406 -11.94 -15.22 39.19
C LEU A 406 -10.42 -15.31 39.12
N CYS A 407 -9.93 -15.99 38.09
CA CYS A 407 -8.52 -16.01 37.76
C CYS A 407 -8.03 -14.60 37.46
N GLY A 408 -7.02 -14.13 38.20
CA GLY A 408 -6.41 -12.82 38.00
C GLY A 408 -5.66 -12.66 36.68
N LEU A 409 -5.55 -13.71 35.86
CA LEU A 409 -4.86 -13.70 34.56
C LEU A 409 -5.82 -13.82 33.37
N CYS A 410 -6.73 -14.80 33.39
CA CYS A 410 -7.67 -15.05 32.29
C CYS A 410 -9.12 -14.65 32.60
N TYR A 411 -9.42 -14.23 33.83
CA TYR A 411 -10.78 -13.97 34.32
C TYR A 411 -11.73 -15.16 34.27
N GLY A 412 -11.24 -16.38 34.02
CA GLY A 412 -12.04 -17.59 34.11
C GLY A 412 -12.47 -17.88 35.56
N PRO A 413 -13.65 -18.52 35.75
CA PRO A 413 -14.15 -18.88 37.08
C PRO A 413 -13.23 -19.87 37.76
N LEU A 414 -13.01 -19.69 39.06
CA LEU A 414 -12.20 -20.59 39.88
C LEU A 414 -13.09 -21.53 40.70
N SER A 415 -12.51 -22.66 41.04
CA SER A 415 -13.06 -23.67 41.96
C SER A 415 -11.95 -24.18 42.88
N THR A 416 -12.32 -24.98 43.87
CA THR A 416 -11.40 -25.67 44.79
C THR A 416 -10.37 -26.55 44.05
N GLU A 417 -10.70 -27.03 42.86
CA GLU A 417 -9.82 -27.88 42.04
C GLU A 417 -8.85 -27.04 41.23
N THR A 418 -9.30 -25.91 40.70
CA THR A 418 -8.63 -25.13 39.65
C THR A 418 -7.81 -23.94 40.16
N VAL A 419 -8.05 -23.48 41.39
CA VAL A 419 -7.35 -22.34 41.99
C VAL A 419 -5.86 -22.61 42.24
N SER A 420 -5.04 -21.58 42.05
CA SER A 420 -3.61 -21.57 42.36
C SER A 420 -3.15 -20.16 42.79
N ALA A 421 -2.04 -20.10 43.52
CA ALA A 421 -1.36 -18.86 43.90
C ALA A 421 -0.18 -18.65 42.96
N ASP A 422 -0.19 -17.56 42.19
CA ASP A 422 0.88 -17.20 41.27
C ASP A 422 1.66 -16.01 41.81
N ARG A 423 2.98 -16.01 41.66
CA ARG A 423 3.85 -14.93 42.13
C ARG A 423 3.81 -13.76 41.18
N ILE A 424 3.58 -12.55 41.69
CA ILE A 424 3.62 -11.32 40.90
C ILE A 424 5.03 -11.10 40.35
N ASN A 425 6.04 -11.27 41.21
CA ASN A 425 7.46 -11.26 40.87
C ASN A 425 8.07 -12.64 41.18
N ASN A 426 8.51 -13.36 40.14
CA ASN A 426 9.09 -14.70 40.30
C ASN A 426 10.42 -14.72 41.07
N LYS A 427 11.09 -13.57 41.24
CA LYS A 427 12.32 -13.45 42.05
C LYS A 427 12.04 -13.46 43.56
N LEU A 428 10.82 -13.11 43.95
CA LEU A 428 10.36 -13.15 45.34
C LEU A 428 9.56 -14.45 45.56
N GLY A 429 9.49 -14.94 46.79
CA GLY A 429 8.67 -16.11 47.10
C GLY A 429 7.20 -15.76 47.33
N HIS A 430 6.42 -16.72 47.80
CA HIS A 430 5.01 -16.51 48.14
C HIS A 430 4.91 -15.78 49.48
N ILE A 431 4.91 -14.45 49.41
CA ILE A 431 4.75 -13.53 50.54
C ILE A 431 3.56 -12.61 50.30
N ASP A 432 3.04 -12.00 51.37
CA ASP A 432 1.95 -11.03 51.26
C ASP A 432 2.33 -9.86 50.32
N GLY A 433 1.38 -9.41 49.51
CA GLY A 433 1.61 -8.42 48.45
C GLY A 433 2.33 -8.92 47.19
N ASN A 434 2.87 -10.15 47.14
CA ASN A 434 3.50 -10.73 45.95
C ASN A 434 2.68 -11.86 45.30
N ILE A 435 1.40 -12.02 45.64
CA ILE A 435 0.57 -13.13 45.16
C ILE A 435 -0.61 -12.61 44.34
N LEU A 436 -0.90 -13.30 43.24
CA LEU A 436 -2.09 -13.15 42.42
C LEU A 436 -2.80 -14.51 42.36
N ILE A 437 -4.09 -14.56 42.70
CA ILE A 437 -4.85 -15.79 42.53
C ILE A 437 -5.05 -16.04 41.04
N SER A 438 -4.72 -17.23 40.58
CA SER A 438 -4.84 -17.65 39.19
C SER A 438 -5.44 -19.05 39.08
N CYS A 439 -5.80 -19.49 37.87
CA CYS A 439 -6.04 -20.90 37.65
C CYS A 439 -4.69 -21.60 37.39
N ILE A 440 -4.62 -22.89 37.67
CA ILE A 440 -3.41 -23.70 37.47
C ILE A 440 -2.85 -23.54 36.05
N SER A 441 -3.73 -23.65 35.05
CA SER A 441 -3.32 -23.58 33.64
C SER A 441 -2.65 -22.25 33.30
N CYS A 442 -3.11 -21.13 33.87
CA CYS A 442 -2.47 -19.84 33.68
C CYS A 442 -1.15 -19.73 34.45
N ASN A 443 -1.09 -20.19 35.71
CA ASN A 443 0.14 -20.19 36.50
C ASN A 443 1.25 -20.96 35.78
N THR A 444 0.97 -22.19 35.35
CA THR A 444 1.92 -23.04 34.64
C THR A 444 2.32 -22.46 33.28
N ALA A 445 1.38 -21.86 32.55
CA ALA A 445 1.66 -21.32 31.21
C ALA A 445 2.37 -19.96 31.22
N ARG A 446 2.25 -19.16 32.30
CA ARG A 446 2.88 -17.83 32.37
C ARG A 446 4.39 -17.89 32.41
N LYS A 447 4.95 -18.89 33.08
CA LYS A 447 6.41 -19.05 33.27
C LYS A 447 7.03 -17.74 33.79
N ASP A 448 7.94 -17.16 33.03
CA ASP A 448 8.67 -15.91 33.29
C ASP A 448 8.03 -14.66 32.65
N MET A 449 6.91 -14.80 31.93
CA MET A 449 6.22 -13.66 31.32
C MET A 449 5.66 -12.72 32.39
N SER A 450 5.78 -11.41 32.14
CA SER A 450 5.14 -10.39 32.98
C SER A 450 3.62 -10.59 33.04
N LEU A 451 3.01 -10.27 34.19
CA LEU A 451 1.55 -10.33 34.37
C LEU A 451 0.80 -9.57 33.28
N LYS A 452 1.22 -8.35 32.95
CA LYS A 452 0.59 -7.52 31.92
C LYS A 452 0.66 -8.18 30.55
N GLY A 453 1.83 -8.70 30.16
CA GLY A 453 2.01 -9.38 28.90
C GLY A 453 1.19 -10.66 28.79
N PHE A 454 1.12 -11.44 29.87
CA PHE A 454 0.34 -12.68 29.89
C PHE A 454 -1.17 -12.44 29.92
N ARG A 455 -1.66 -11.45 30.68
CA ARG A 455 -3.06 -11.00 30.64
C ARG A 455 -3.46 -10.57 29.23
N TYR A 456 -2.62 -9.79 28.56
CA TYR A 456 -2.88 -9.40 27.17
C TYR A 456 -2.89 -10.61 26.23
N LYS A 457 -1.94 -11.55 26.38
CA LYS A 457 -1.98 -12.82 25.64
C LYS A 457 -3.31 -13.56 25.87
N LYS A 458 -3.80 -13.63 27.11
CA LYS A 458 -5.08 -14.28 27.43
C LYS A 458 -6.28 -13.55 26.85
N LEU A 459 -6.23 -12.23 26.78
CA LEU A 459 -7.24 -11.43 26.08
C LEU A 459 -7.26 -11.74 24.59
N LEU A 460 -6.10 -11.89 23.95
CA LEU A 460 -6.00 -12.31 22.55
C LEU A 460 -6.49 -13.75 22.36
N ASP A 461 -6.13 -14.68 23.26
CA ASP A 461 -6.62 -16.07 23.24
C ASP A 461 -8.16 -16.10 23.31
N PHE A 462 -8.77 -15.28 24.17
CA PHE A 462 -10.23 -15.15 24.32
C PHE A 462 -10.90 -14.59 23.05
N ASN A 463 -10.21 -13.74 22.30
CA ASN A 463 -10.69 -13.18 21.04
C ASN A 463 -10.19 -13.96 19.82
N SER A 464 -9.59 -15.14 19.99
CA SER A 464 -8.89 -15.83 18.90
C SER A 464 -9.76 -16.05 17.66
N GLU A 465 -11.03 -16.43 17.81
CA GLU A 465 -11.99 -16.62 16.71
C GLU A 465 -12.40 -15.30 16.01
N ARG A 466 -12.09 -14.14 16.60
CA ARG A 466 -12.39 -12.81 16.07
C ARG A 466 -11.19 -12.14 15.40
N LEU A 467 -10.00 -12.69 15.57
CA LEU A 467 -8.74 -12.10 15.10
C LEU A 467 -8.24 -12.80 13.84
N VAL A 468 -7.55 -12.05 12.98
CA VAL A 468 -6.88 -12.60 11.80
C VAL A 468 -5.48 -13.05 12.17
N TYR A 469 -5.18 -14.34 11.96
CA TYR A 469 -3.87 -14.92 12.24
C TYR A 469 -3.00 -15.00 10.99
N SER A 470 -1.68 -14.96 11.16
CA SER A 470 -0.79 -15.40 10.08
C SER A 470 -0.83 -16.93 9.97
N ILE A 471 -0.70 -17.45 8.75
CA ILE A 471 -0.52 -18.89 8.54
C ILE A 471 0.86 -19.26 9.08
N ASP A 472 0.88 -20.20 10.02
CA ASP A 472 2.13 -20.65 10.64
C ASP A 472 2.79 -21.79 9.85
N LYS A 473 3.84 -22.36 10.42
CA LYS A 473 4.61 -23.43 9.79
C LYS A 473 3.87 -24.77 9.82
N GLU A 474 3.01 -24.98 10.81
CA GLU A 474 2.23 -26.23 10.96
C GLU A 474 1.28 -26.35 9.76
N GLU A 475 0.64 -25.24 9.40
CA GLU A 475 -0.33 -25.15 8.31
C GLU A 475 0.27 -24.57 7.01
N LYS A 476 1.56 -24.84 6.73
CA LYS A 476 2.27 -24.28 5.57
C LYS A 476 1.61 -24.59 4.22
N ASP A 477 0.89 -25.71 4.11
CA ASP A 477 0.27 -26.16 2.87
C ASP A 477 -0.95 -25.30 2.50
N ILE A 478 -1.65 -24.75 3.51
CA ILE A 478 -2.68 -23.71 3.31
C ILE A 478 -2.09 -22.54 2.53
N TYR A 479 -0.87 -22.08 2.87
CA TYR A 479 -0.24 -20.97 2.16
C TYR A 479 0.00 -21.30 0.68
N GLY A 480 0.41 -22.54 0.38
CA GLY A 480 0.60 -23.02 -1.00
C GLY A 480 -0.71 -22.95 -1.80
N LYS A 481 -1.79 -23.53 -1.26
CA LYS A 481 -3.13 -23.52 -1.88
C LYS A 481 -3.66 -22.11 -2.09
N MET A 482 -3.55 -21.26 -1.06
CA MET A 482 -3.94 -19.85 -1.11
C MET A 482 -3.16 -19.10 -2.20
N LYS A 483 -1.83 -19.26 -2.25
CA LYS A 483 -0.98 -18.59 -3.25
C LYS A 483 -1.33 -19.03 -4.68
N ALA A 484 -1.66 -20.29 -4.91
CA ALA A 484 -2.05 -20.78 -6.23
C ALA A 484 -3.40 -20.21 -6.70
N ASN A 485 -4.29 -19.87 -5.76
CA ASN A 485 -5.65 -19.41 -6.02
C ASN A 485 -5.84 -17.88 -5.94
N ILE A 486 -4.77 -17.11 -5.69
CA ILE A 486 -4.90 -15.65 -5.65
C ILE A 486 -5.16 -15.08 -7.06
N ALA A 487 -6.28 -14.38 -7.21
CA ALA A 487 -6.68 -13.75 -8.45
C ALA A 487 -7.32 -12.39 -8.15
N GLY A 488 -6.76 -11.31 -8.71
CA GLY A 488 -7.22 -9.93 -8.49
C GLY A 488 -8.57 -9.60 -9.14
N GLY A 489 -8.85 -8.32 -9.32
CA GLY A 489 -10.04 -7.82 -10.01
C GLY A 489 -10.08 -8.22 -11.49
N PRO A 490 -11.22 -8.73 -12.00
CA PRO A 490 -11.37 -9.03 -13.42
C PRO A 490 -11.44 -7.75 -14.26
N SER A 491 -10.88 -7.79 -15.47
CA SER A 491 -11.06 -6.74 -16.49
C SER A 491 -11.36 -7.43 -17.82
N ILE A 492 -12.62 -7.38 -18.23
CA ILE A 492 -13.23 -8.22 -19.28
C ILE A 492 -14.12 -7.33 -20.15
N ILE A 493 -14.04 -7.52 -21.46
CA ILE A 493 -14.86 -6.85 -22.47
C ILE A 493 -15.88 -7.85 -22.96
N PHE A 494 -17.16 -7.50 -22.87
CA PHE A 494 -18.30 -8.32 -23.26
C PHE A 494 -18.83 -7.92 -24.64
N ASN A 495 -18.78 -6.63 -24.97
CA ASN A 495 -19.02 -6.07 -26.29
C ASN A 495 -18.07 -4.88 -26.51
N ARG A 496 -17.55 -4.74 -27.73
CA ARG A 496 -16.50 -3.77 -28.08
C ARG A 496 -17.02 -2.44 -28.61
N TYR A 497 -18.28 -2.33 -29.03
CA TYR A 497 -18.82 -1.09 -29.58
C TYR A 497 -20.32 -0.92 -29.34
N ALA A 498 -20.69 0.22 -28.76
CA ALA A 498 -22.06 0.68 -28.67
C ALA A 498 -22.16 2.18 -28.95
N LYS A 499 -23.11 2.59 -29.80
CA LYS A 499 -23.36 4.00 -30.14
C LYS A 499 -24.84 4.24 -30.38
N ARG A 500 -25.36 5.30 -29.76
CA ARG A 500 -26.75 5.70 -29.76
C ARG A 500 -27.30 5.84 -31.19
N ASN A 501 -28.46 5.24 -31.43
CA ASN A 501 -29.19 5.22 -32.70
C ASN A 501 -28.42 4.63 -33.90
N GLU A 502 -27.23 4.07 -33.69
CA GLU A 502 -26.39 3.53 -34.76
C GLU A 502 -26.16 2.03 -34.57
N THR A 503 -25.70 1.61 -33.39
CA THR A 503 -25.48 0.18 -33.11
C THR A 503 -26.74 -0.46 -32.54
N LYS A 504 -26.86 -1.77 -32.75
CA LYS A 504 -27.86 -2.61 -32.10
C LYS A 504 -27.24 -3.32 -30.90
N ILE A 505 -28.01 -3.44 -29.83
CA ILE A 505 -27.67 -4.28 -28.68
C ILE A 505 -28.25 -5.70 -28.87
N ARG A 506 -28.00 -6.57 -27.90
CA ARG A 506 -28.58 -7.92 -27.83
C ARG A 506 -30.10 -7.88 -28.07
N GLY A 507 -30.63 -8.82 -28.86
CA GLY A 507 -32.04 -8.83 -29.25
C GLY A 507 -32.39 -7.89 -30.40
N GLY A 508 -31.41 -7.19 -30.99
CA GLY A 508 -31.59 -6.39 -32.21
C GLY A 508 -32.18 -5.00 -32.01
N LYS A 509 -32.42 -4.58 -30.75
CA LYS A 509 -32.88 -3.23 -30.40
C LYS A 509 -31.76 -2.21 -30.59
N LEU A 510 -32.09 -0.98 -30.96
CA LEU A 510 -31.11 0.10 -31.09
C LEU A 510 -30.56 0.51 -29.72
N CYS A 511 -29.26 0.76 -29.64
CA CYS A 511 -28.65 1.41 -28.49
C CYS A 511 -29.23 2.82 -28.34
N LYS A 512 -29.65 3.20 -27.14
CA LYS A 512 -30.12 4.54 -26.80
C LYS A 512 -29.25 5.24 -25.77
N LYS A 513 -28.64 4.48 -24.85
CA LYS A 513 -27.82 5.03 -23.78
C LYS A 513 -26.67 4.10 -23.40
N VAL A 514 -25.54 4.66 -22.98
CA VAL A 514 -24.45 3.93 -22.32
C VAL A 514 -24.22 4.52 -20.93
N ILE A 515 -24.30 3.66 -19.91
CA ILE A 515 -24.10 4.04 -18.51
C ILE A 515 -22.99 3.18 -17.91
N GLY A 516 -22.03 3.84 -17.25
CA GLY A 516 -21.00 3.19 -16.44
C GLY A 516 -21.31 3.35 -14.96
N TYR A 517 -21.36 2.24 -14.22
CA TYR A 517 -21.55 2.20 -12.77
C TYR A 517 -20.24 1.86 -12.07
N ASP A 518 -19.97 2.51 -10.93
CA ASP A 518 -18.80 2.27 -10.07
C ASP A 518 -19.26 1.83 -8.67
N ALA A 519 -18.77 0.68 -8.20
CA ALA A 519 -18.98 0.21 -6.84
C ALA A 519 -18.12 1.02 -5.88
N ASN A 520 -18.75 1.90 -5.08
CA ASN A 520 -18.02 2.79 -4.18
C ASN A 520 -17.19 1.98 -3.17
N ALA A 521 -15.87 2.15 -3.20
CA ALA A 521 -14.92 1.53 -2.29
C ALA A 521 -15.07 0.00 -2.19
N LEU A 522 -15.16 -0.70 -3.33
CA LEU A 522 -15.45 -2.14 -3.42
C LEU A 522 -14.58 -3.02 -2.50
N TYR A 523 -13.26 -2.84 -2.48
CA TYR A 523 -12.39 -3.63 -1.60
C TYR A 523 -12.53 -3.30 -0.12
N LEU A 524 -12.86 -2.04 0.20
CA LEU A 524 -13.13 -1.63 1.58
C LEU A 524 -14.46 -2.23 2.06
N TRP A 525 -15.48 -2.26 1.19
CA TRP A 525 -16.73 -3.00 1.43
C TRP A 525 -16.44 -4.47 1.69
N ALA A 526 -15.65 -5.12 0.83
CA ALA A 526 -15.30 -6.53 1.00
C ALA A 526 -14.56 -6.77 2.34
N LEU A 527 -13.63 -5.89 2.71
CA LEU A 527 -12.90 -5.97 3.98
C LEU A 527 -13.81 -5.81 5.22
N GLY A 528 -14.88 -5.02 5.13
CA GLY A 528 -15.86 -4.84 6.21
C GLY A 528 -16.87 -5.98 6.39
N ASN A 529 -16.85 -6.97 5.50
CA ASN A 529 -17.72 -8.15 5.59
C ASN A 529 -17.08 -9.26 6.45
N ASP A 530 -17.73 -10.43 6.50
CA ASP A 530 -17.22 -11.60 7.21
C ASP A 530 -15.87 -12.04 6.63
N MET A 531 -14.84 -11.98 7.48
CA MET A 531 -13.47 -12.34 7.15
C MET A 531 -13.08 -13.69 7.78
N PRO A 532 -12.13 -14.41 7.16
CA PRO A 532 -11.55 -15.63 7.74
C PRO A 532 -10.68 -15.29 8.95
N CYS A 533 -11.26 -15.43 10.14
CA CYS A 533 -10.61 -15.24 11.44
C CYS A 533 -10.27 -16.59 12.10
N GLY A 534 -9.61 -16.54 13.26
CA GLY A 534 -9.11 -17.71 13.95
C GLY A 534 -7.85 -18.29 13.30
N ARG A 535 -7.33 -19.35 13.93
CA ARG A 535 -6.30 -20.18 13.30
C ARG A 535 -6.94 -21.03 12.22
N LEU A 536 -6.43 -20.91 11.00
CA LEU A 536 -6.87 -21.74 9.88
C LEU A 536 -6.41 -23.18 10.09
N THR A 537 -7.25 -24.13 9.75
CA THR A 537 -6.93 -25.57 9.78
C THR A 537 -7.48 -26.24 8.53
N THR A 538 -6.75 -27.23 8.01
CA THR A 538 -7.23 -28.04 6.90
C THR A 538 -7.99 -29.24 7.44
N ILE A 539 -9.19 -29.49 6.94
CA ILE A 539 -9.95 -30.73 7.16
C ILE A 539 -10.21 -31.41 5.81
N GLU A 540 -10.36 -32.74 5.84
CA GLU A 540 -10.78 -33.50 4.66
C GLU A 540 -12.22 -33.16 4.29
N ALA A 541 -12.52 -33.18 2.99
CA ALA A 541 -13.90 -33.05 2.53
C ALA A 541 -14.69 -34.32 2.90
N TYR A 542 -15.93 -34.15 3.37
CA TYR A 542 -16.80 -35.24 3.81
C TYR A 542 -18.18 -35.14 3.15
N PRO A 543 -18.93 -36.26 3.05
CA PRO A 543 -20.32 -36.23 2.58
C PRO A 543 -21.18 -35.28 3.44
N GLY A 544 -21.86 -34.32 2.82
CA GLY A 544 -22.65 -33.30 3.53
C GLY A 544 -21.93 -31.97 3.79
N ILE A 545 -20.66 -31.84 3.41
CA ILE A 545 -19.89 -30.60 3.63
C ILE A 545 -20.53 -29.39 2.92
N VAL A 546 -21.13 -29.62 1.75
CA VAL A 546 -21.80 -28.57 0.98
C VAL A 546 -23.07 -28.08 1.69
N GLU A 547 -23.86 -29.00 2.25
CA GLU A 547 -25.04 -28.70 3.05
C GLU A 547 -24.66 -27.94 4.32
N ASP A 548 -23.56 -28.32 4.97
CA ASP A 548 -23.05 -27.63 6.17
C ASP A 548 -22.56 -26.21 5.85
N ILE A 549 -21.99 -25.97 4.66
CA ILE A 549 -21.69 -24.62 4.17
C ILE A 549 -22.96 -23.83 3.91
N LYS A 550 -23.96 -24.42 3.24
CA LYS A 550 -25.24 -23.76 2.92
C LYS A 550 -25.99 -23.34 4.19
N ASN A 551 -25.93 -24.18 5.22
CA ASN A 551 -26.58 -23.98 6.52
C ASN A 551 -25.70 -23.23 7.55
N ASP A 552 -24.60 -22.60 7.12
CA ASP A 552 -23.71 -21.80 7.95
C ASP A 552 -23.12 -22.54 9.18
N LYS A 553 -23.02 -23.88 9.12
CA LYS A 553 -22.38 -24.68 10.17
C LYS A 553 -20.85 -24.63 10.10
N ILE A 554 -20.30 -24.44 8.90
CA ILE A 554 -18.86 -24.27 8.68
C ILE A 554 -18.56 -23.06 7.79
N PHE A 555 -17.40 -22.46 8.01
CA PHE A 555 -16.96 -21.24 7.33
C PHE A 555 -15.49 -21.35 6.93
N GLY A 556 -15.13 -20.77 5.79
CA GLY A 556 -13.76 -20.84 5.28
C GLY A 556 -13.71 -20.98 3.77
N PHE A 557 -12.91 -21.94 3.29
CA PHE A 557 -12.67 -22.12 1.86
C PHE A 557 -12.79 -23.59 1.45
N LEU A 558 -13.59 -23.89 0.44
CA LEU A 558 -13.71 -25.22 -0.14
C LEU A 558 -12.79 -25.33 -1.36
N GLU A 559 -11.97 -26.38 -1.41
CA GLU A 559 -11.25 -26.79 -2.60
C GLU A 559 -12.10 -27.81 -3.36
N CYS A 560 -12.56 -27.44 -4.56
CA CYS A 560 -13.49 -28.23 -5.34
C CYS A 560 -13.31 -28.03 -6.86
N ASP A 561 -13.87 -28.95 -7.62
CA ASP A 561 -14.21 -28.77 -9.03
C ASP A 561 -15.65 -28.25 -9.10
N ILE A 562 -15.87 -27.19 -9.87
CA ILE A 562 -17.19 -26.58 -10.03
C ILE A 562 -17.43 -26.27 -11.50
N GLN A 563 -18.67 -26.43 -11.96
CA GLN A 563 -19.05 -26.15 -13.33
C GLN A 563 -20.42 -25.48 -13.45
N THR A 564 -20.62 -24.81 -14.58
CA THR A 564 -21.90 -24.33 -15.06
C THR A 564 -22.58 -25.48 -15.82
N PRO A 565 -23.73 -25.97 -15.36
CA PRO A 565 -24.47 -27.02 -16.05
C PRO A 565 -24.86 -26.58 -17.47
N GLU A 566 -25.01 -27.53 -18.38
CA GLU A 566 -25.26 -27.25 -19.81
C GLU A 566 -26.47 -26.33 -20.02
N HIS A 567 -27.58 -26.61 -19.33
CA HIS A 567 -28.81 -25.83 -19.41
C HIS A 567 -28.67 -24.37 -18.90
N LEU A 568 -27.61 -24.05 -18.14
CA LEU A 568 -27.32 -22.70 -17.64
C LEU A 568 -26.21 -21.98 -18.41
N LYS A 569 -25.51 -22.65 -19.34
CA LYS A 569 -24.43 -22.00 -20.11
C LYS A 569 -24.91 -20.81 -20.92
N GLN A 570 -26.10 -20.89 -21.48
CA GLN A 570 -26.73 -19.76 -22.18
C GLN A 570 -27.07 -18.62 -21.20
N TYR A 571 -27.58 -18.95 -20.01
CA TYR A 571 -27.88 -17.97 -18.97
C TYR A 571 -26.61 -17.21 -18.54
N PHE A 572 -25.50 -17.91 -18.34
CA PHE A 572 -24.22 -17.31 -17.92
C PHE A 572 -23.31 -16.84 -19.08
N GLY A 573 -23.77 -16.87 -20.33
CA GLY A 573 -22.89 -16.70 -21.49
C GLY A 573 -22.34 -15.29 -21.72
N GLU A 574 -23.06 -14.25 -21.29
CA GLU A 574 -22.51 -12.90 -21.29
C GLU A 574 -21.44 -12.78 -20.19
N MET A 575 -21.81 -12.95 -18.91
CA MET A 575 -20.88 -12.86 -17.77
C MET A 575 -20.67 -14.21 -17.06
N THR A 576 -19.79 -15.05 -17.57
CA THR A 576 -19.44 -16.32 -16.91
C THR A 576 -19.00 -16.12 -15.46
N PRO A 577 -19.54 -16.88 -14.48
CA PRO A 577 -19.42 -16.56 -13.07
C PRO A 577 -18.09 -16.98 -12.43
N ILE A 578 -17.41 -18.01 -12.95
CA ILE A 578 -16.17 -18.54 -12.35
C ILE A 578 -14.96 -17.77 -12.87
N PHE A 579 -14.27 -17.04 -11.99
CA PHE A 579 -13.06 -16.30 -12.33
C PHE A 579 -11.79 -17.07 -11.99
N LYS A 580 -10.99 -17.43 -13.01
CA LYS A 580 -9.73 -18.18 -12.82
C LYS A 580 -8.58 -17.64 -13.66
N ASN A 581 -7.34 -17.86 -13.18
CA ASN A 581 -6.12 -17.57 -13.93
C ASN A 581 -5.72 -18.80 -14.75
N THR A 582 -5.87 -18.74 -16.06
CA THR A 582 -5.48 -19.82 -16.97
C THR A 582 -4.47 -19.35 -18.02
N LEU A 583 -3.76 -20.28 -18.66
CA LEU A 583 -2.90 -19.98 -19.79
C LEU A 583 -3.78 -19.80 -21.03
N ILE A 584 -3.75 -18.60 -21.63
CA ILE A 584 -4.38 -18.38 -22.92
C ILE A 584 -3.32 -18.62 -23.99
N ASN A 585 -3.47 -19.71 -24.74
CA ASN A 585 -2.62 -19.98 -25.89
C ASN A 585 -3.19 -19.28 -27.14
N CYS A 586 -2.81 -18.02 -27.36
CA CYS A 586 -3.28 -17.24 -28.51
C CYS A 586 -2.68 -17.66 -29.87
N THR A 587 -1.90 -18.75 -29.91
CA THR A 587 -1.47 -19.41 -31.15
C THR A 587 -2.26 -20.69 -31.42
N ASP A 588 -3.32 -20.94 -30.66
CA ASP A 588 -4.26 -22.04 -30.87
C ASP A 588 -5.61 -21.45 -31.28
N GLU A 589 -6.05 -21.80 -32.49
CA GLU A 589 -7.30 -21.32 -33.08
C GLU A 589 -8.51 -21.72 -32.23
N SER A 590 -8.49 -22.91 -31.62
CA SER A 590 -9.60 -23.43 -30.83
C SER A 590 -9.88 -22.58 -29.58
N ILE A 591 -8.87 -21.88 -29.07
CA ILE A 591 -8.97 -21.08 -27.84
C ILE A 591 -9.56 -19.70 -28.13
N ILE A 592 -8.92 -18.92 -29.01
CA ILE A 592 -9.30 -17.51 -29.24
C ILE A 592 -10.27 -17.33 -30.42
N GLY A 593 -10.56 -18.41 -31.15
CA GLY A 593 -11.35 -18.42 -32.37
C GLY A 593 -10.55 -17.97 -33.60
N LYS A 594 -10.99 -18.46 -34.76
CA LYS A 594 -10.41 -18.17 -36.08
C LYS A 594 -10.12 -16.69 -36.33
N HIS A 595 -11.10 -15.83 -36.10
CA HIS A 595 -10.97 -14.39 -36.36
C HIS A 595 -9.79 -13.71 -35.65
N MET A 596 -9.63 -13.95 -34.34
CA MET A 596 -8.51 -13.36 -33.58
C MET A 596 -7.20 -14.12 -33.80
N TYR A 597 -7.26 -15.41 -34.13
CA TYR A 597 -6.09 -16.18 -34.54
C TYR A 597 -5.50 -15.64 -35.83
N ASP A 598 -6.30 -15.48 -36.88
CA ASP A 598 -5.89 -14.94 -38.19
C ASP A 598 -5.30 -13.53 -38.03
N TYR A 599 -5.97 -12.66 -37.28
CA TYR A 599 -5.45 -11.32 -36.97
C TYR A 599 -4.11 -11.38 -36.23
N ASN A 600 -3.93 -12.33 -35.30
CA ASN A 600 -2.66 -12.51 -34.63
C ASN A 600 -1.56 -12.94 -35.61
N GLN A 601 -1.85 -13.87 -36.53
CA GLN A 601 -0.87 -14.36 -37.51
C GLN A 601 -0.34 -13.24 -38.42
N ILE A 602 -1.23 -12.36 -38.89
CA ILE A 602 -0.89 -11.22 -39.77
C ILE A 602 0.06 -10.22 -39.10
N ARG A 603 0.09 -10.15 -37.75
CA ARG A 603 0.98 -9.23 -37.01
C ARG A 603 2.45 -9.64 -37.01
N GLU A 604 2.80 -10.81 -37.56
CA GLU A 604 4.18 -11.32 -37.68
C GLU A 604 5.04 -11.12 -36.40
N LYS A 605 6.08 -10.27 -36.44
CA LYS A 605 6.98 -9.98 -35.32
C LYS A 605 6.27 -9.40 -34.10
N SER A 606 5.08 -8.81 -34.30
CA SER A 606 4.23 -8.22 -33.27
C SER A 606 3.14 -9.16 -32.75
N ARG A 607 3.20 -10.47 -33.07
CA ARG A 607 2.29 -11.50 -32.54
C ARG A 607 2.23 -11.49 -31.02
N SER A 608 1.02 -11.62 -30.50
CA SER A 608 0.80 -11.89 -29.08
C SER A 608 1.27 -13.30 -28.76
N LYS A 609 1.84 -13.47 -27.57
CA LYS A 609 2.39 -14.73 -27.08
C LYS A 609 1.50 -15.34 -25.99
N PRO A 610 1.51 -16.67 -25.82
CA PRO A 610 0.79 -17.32 -24.74
C PRO A 610 1.10 -16.70 -23.38
N ALA A 611 0.06 -16.43 -22.59
CA ALA A 611 0.22 -15.77 -21.30
C ALA A 611 -0.86 -16.19 -20.31
N ARG A 612 -0.50 -16.27 -19.02
CA ARG A 612 -1.47 -16.51 -17.94
C ARG A 612 -2.28 -15.24 -17.69
N LYS A 613 -3.60 -15.34 -17.81
CA LYS A 613 -4.54 -14.22 -17.66
C LYS A 613 -5.75 -14.64 -16.84
N LEU A 614 -6.35 -13.67 -16.16
CA LEU A 614 -7.63 -13.83 -15.47
C LEU A 614 -8.77 -13.71 -16.49
N ILE A 615 -9.62 -14.73 -16.54
CA ILE A 615 -10.82 -14.80 -17.38
C ILE A 615 -12.05 -15.15 -16.54
N GLY A 616 -13.22 -14.96 -17.11
CA GLY A 616 -14.42 -15.67 -16.69
C GLY A 616 -14.52 -17.01 -17.45
N SER A 617 -14.96 -18.07 -16.78
CA SER A 617 -15.04 -19.43 -17.31
C SER A 617 -16.32 -20.10 -16.83
N TYR A 618 -16.72 -21.15 -17.55
CA TYR A 618 -17.84 -22.00 -17.15
C TYR A 618 -17.47 -23.05 -16.10
N PHE A 619 -16.18 -23.30 -15.87
CA PHE A 619 -15.73 -24.32 -14.93
C PHE A 619 -14.42 -23.93 -14.24
N GLY A 620 -14.13 -24.55 -13.11
CA GLY A 620 -12.88 -24.42 -12.40
C GLY A 620 -12.50 -25.75 -11.76
N GLU A 621 -11.25 -26.16 -11.93
CA GLU A 621 -10.72 -27.40 -11.35
C GLU A 621 -9.78 -27.07 -10.19
N LYS A 622 -9.92 -27.81 -9.09
CA LYS A 622 -9.16 -27.66 -7.84
C LYS A 622 -9.07 -26.20 -7.41
N ILE A 623 -10.17 -25.46 -7.59
CA ILE A 623 -10.26 -24.05 -7.25
C ILE A 623 -10.65 -23.93 -5.77
N LEU A 624 -10.05 -22.96 -5.10
CA LEU A 624 -10.34 -22.64 -3.72
C LEU A 624 -11.38 -21.52 -3.63
N ILE A 625 -12.61 -21.85 -3.22
CA ILE A 625 -13.76 -20.94 -3.21
C ILE A 625 -14.14 -20.58 -1.78
N TYR A 626 -14.22 -19.29 -1.49
CA TYR A 626 -14.64 -18.74 -0.21
C TYR A 626 -16.15 -18.95 -0.01
N THR A 627 -16.55 -19.34 1.20
CA THR A 627 -17.93 -19.80 1.48
C THR A 627 -19.04 -18.84 1.02
N PRO A 628 -18.96 -17.49 1.17
CA PRO A 628 -19.98 -16.58 0.65
C PRO A 628 -20.14 -16.62 -0.88
N LEU A 629 -19.03 -16.69 -1.62
CA LEU A 629 -19.07 -16.80 -3.08
C LEU A 629 -19.61 -18.17 -3.51
N LEU A 630 -19.23 -19.24 -2.81
CA LEU A 630 -19.73 -20.57 -3.08
C LEU A 630 -21.25 -20.68 -2.84
N LYS A 631 -21.76 -20.10 -1.75
CA LYS A 631 -23.21 -20.07 -1.48
C LYS A 631 -23.97 -19.40 -2.62
N TRP A 632 -23.44 -18.30 -3.16
CA TRP A 632 -24.04 -17.63 -4.32
C TRP A 632 -24.03 -18.54 -5.56
N TYR A 633 -22.90 -19.19 -5.88
CA TYR A 633 -22.84 -20.16 -6.98
C TYR A 633 -23.89 -21.27 -6.85
N LEU A 634 -24.00 -21.88 -5.67
CA LEU A 634 -24.96 -22.97 -5.44
C LEU A 634 -26.42 -22.49 -5.52
N SER A 635 -26.73 -21.29 -5.02
CA SER A 635 -28.07 -20.70 -5.16
C SER A 635 -28.46 -20.40 -6.60
N HIS A 636 -27.47 -20.28 -7.49
CA HIS A 636 -27.62 -20.00 -8.92
C HIS A 636 -27.50 -21.25 -9.80
N GLY A 637 -27.55 -22.44 -9.18
CA GLY A 637 -27.58 -23.72 -9.90
C GLY A 637 -26.22 -24.21 -10.39
N MET A 638 -25.10 -23.64 -9.95
CA MET A 638 -23.78 -24.19 -10.26
C MET A 638 -23.56 -25.53 -9.55
N GLU A 639 -22.88 -26.46 -10.21
CA GLU A 639 -22.68 -27.82 -9.72
C GLU A 639 -21.23 -28.02 -9.27
N ILE A 640 -21.06 -28.50 -8.03
CA ILE A 640 -19.79 -29.06 -7.58
C ILE A 640 -19.72 -30.50 -8.09
N THR A 641 -18.70 -30.82 -8.88
CA THR A 641 -18.49 -32.19 -9.40
C THR A 641 -17.58 -33.00 -8.51
N GLN A 642 -16.66 -32.34 -7.79
CA GLN A 642 -15.73 -33.01 -6.89
C GLN A 642 -15.28 -32.09 -5.75
N THR A 643 -15.11 -32.63 -4.55
CA THR A 643 -14.56 -31.93 -3.38
C THR A 643 -13.25 -32.57 -2.94
N TYR A 644 -12.28 -31.77 -2.49
CA TYR A 644 -10.95 -32.25 -2.12
C TYR A 644 -10.62 -31.99 -0.64
N SER A 645 -10.74 -30.74 -0.21
CA SER A 645 -10.45 -30.36 1.18
C SER A 645 -11.17 -29.07 1.55
N PHE A 646 -11.22 -28.78 2.84
CA PHE A 646 -11.79 -27.54 3.35
C PHE A 646 -10.83 -26.87 4.33
N ILE A 647 -10.60 -25.57 4.13
CA ILE A 647 -9.79 -24.74 5.02
C ILE A 647 -10.76 -24.03 5.95
N LYS A 648 -10.88 -24.55 7.18
CA LYS A 648 -11.79 -24.05 8.20
C LYS A 648 -11.26 -22.76 8.82
N ALA A 649 -12.17 -21.81 8.99
CA ALA A 649 -11.95 -20.53 9.65
C ALA A 649 -13.13 -20.21 10.59
N SER A 650 -12.95 -19.19 11.43
CA SER A 650 -14.03 -18.53 12.16
C SER A 650 -14.55 -17.33 11.35
N SER A 651 -15.86 -17.11 11.34
CA SER A 651 -16.47 -15.95 10.67
C SER A 651 -16.53 -14.76 11.61
N HIS A 652 -15.91 -13.64 11.24
CA HIS A 652 -16.08 -12.38 11.98
C HIS A 652 -15.84 -11.15 11.11
N LYS A 653 -16.58 -10.06 11.37
CA LYS A 653 -16.41 -8.75 10.71
C LYS A 653 -15.32 -7.90 11.38
N ALA A 654 -14.11 -8.45 11.46
CA ALA A 654 -13.00 -7.87 12.23
C ALA A 654 -12.62 -6.43 11.83
N PHE A 655 -12.88 -6.04 10.57
CA PHE A 655 -12.51 -4.73 10.02
C PHE A 655 -13.70 -3.86 9.62
N ALA A 656 -14.93 -4.20 10.03
CA ALA A 656 -16.09 -3.31 9.85
C ALA A 656 -15.87 -1.92 10.51
N PRO A 657 -15.28 -1.81 11.72
CA PRO A 657 -14.95 -0.51 12.31
C PRO A 657 -13.98 0.32 11.47
N PHE A 658 -13.01 -0.32 10.82
CA PHE A 658 -12.07 0.35 9.91
C PHE A 658 -12.78 0.89 8.66
N MET A 659 -13.64 0.07 8.04
CA MET A 659 -14.47 0.48 6.90
C MET A 659 -15.34 1.70 7.25
N GLU A 660 -15.99 1.68 8.41
CA GLU A 660 -16.84 2.79 8.87
C GLU A 660 -16.03 4.04 9.20
N ALA A 661 -14.85 3.90 9.82
CA ALA A 661 -13.97 5.03 10.10
C ALA A 661 -13.50 5.73 8.81
N VAL A 662 -13.11 4.96 7.79
CA VAL A 662 -12.73 5.51 6.48
C VAL A 662 -13.92 6.19 5.80
N SER A 663 -15.08 5.55 5.78
CA SER A 663 -16.27 6.08 5.11
C SER A 663 -16.80 7.34 5.80
N SER A 664 -16.81 7.37 7.13
CA SER A 664 -17.24 8.51 7.94
C SER A 664 -16.30 9.70 7.76
N ALA A 665 -14.99 9.49 7.78
CA ALA A 665 -14.02 10.55 7.51
C ALA A 665 -14.22 11.18 6.12
N ARG A 666 -14.57 10.36 5.11
CA ARG A 666 -14.89 10.87 3.77
C ARG A 666 -16.18 11.67 3.72
N ARG A 667 -17.23 11.22 4.41
CA ARG A 667 -18.50 11.96 4.55
C ARG A 667 -18.28 13.31 5.24
N GLU A 668 -17.49 13.32 6.31
CA GLU A 668 -17.15 14.55 7.04
C GLU A 668 -16.37 15.54 6.17
N GLY A 669 -15.41 15.09 5.36
CA GLY A 669 -14.67 15.98 4.45
C GLY A 669 -15.50 16.53 3.29
N ASP A 670 -16.54 15.82 2.86
CA ASP A 670 -17.49 16.34 1.88
C ASP A 670 -18.41 17.43 2.50
N ALA A 671 -18.71 17.32 3.80
CA ALA A 671 -19.54 18.28 4.53
C ALA A 671 -18.75 19.51 5.02
N ASP A 672 -17.50 19.32 5.45
CA ASP A 672 -16.62 20.34 5.99
C ASP A 672 -15.30 20.38 5.21
N LYS A 673 -15.10 21.45 4.45
CA LYS A 673 -13.88 21.67 3.64
C LYS A 673 -12.60 21.68 4.49
N SER A 674 -12.67 22.02 5.78
CA SER A 674 -11.51 21.96 6.68
C SER A 674 -11.03 20.52 6.92
N LYS A 675 -11.92 19.54 6.73
CA LYS A 675 -11.64 18.10 6.85
C LYS A 675 -11.38 17.40 5.52
N ALA A 676 -11.42 18.11 4.39
CA ALA A 676 -11.20 17.55 3.06
C ALA A 676 -9.83 16.84 2.95
N MET A 677 -8.81 17.40 3.60
CA MET A 677 -7.46 16.82 3.64
C MET A 677 -7.46 15.46 4.37
N ILE A 678 -8.12 15.37 5.54
CA ILE A 678 -8.29 14.12 6.30
C ILE A 678 -9.09 13.08 5.48
N ALA A 679 -10.13 13.50 4.76
CA ALA A 679 -10.93 12.62 3.92
C ALA A 679 -10.12 11.97 2.78
N GLU A 680 -9.33 12.76 2.04
CA GLU A 680 -8.47 12.20 0.98
C GLU A 680 -7.40 11.26 1.55
N MET A 681 -6.91 11.50 2.77
CA MET A 681 -5.99 10.58 3.44
C MET A 681 -6.64 9.30 3.91
N MET A 682 -7.83 9.37 4.50
CA MET A 682 -8.53 8.17 4.94
C MET A 682 -8.93 7.30 3.75
N LYS A 683 -9.29 7.91 2.62
CA LYS A 683 -9.43 7.22 1.33
C LYS A 683 -8.14 6.51 0.92
N LEU A 684 -6.99 7.17 1.07
CA LEU A 684 -5.69 6.58 0.78
C LEU A 684 -5.35 5.40 1.69
N VAL A 685 -5.59 5.56 2.99
CA VAL A 685 -5.40 4.51 4.00
C VAL A 685 -6.31 3.32 3.72
N GLY A 686 -7.60 3.55 3.48
CA GLY A 686 -8.58 2.51 3.15
C GLY A 686 -8.20 1.71 1.89
N ASN A 687 -7.76 2.39 0.83
CA ASN A 687 -7.36 1.73 -0.42
C ASN A 687 -6.02 0.98 -0.31
N SER A 688 -5.14 1.39 0.62
CA SER A 688 -3.76 0.88 0.69
C SER A 688 -3.56 -0.23 1.72
N ALA A 689 -4.46 -0.38 2.70
CA ALA A 689 -4.27 -1.26 3.85
C ALA A 689 -4.17 -2.75 3.47
N PHE A 690 -5.10 -3.26 2.66
CA PHE A 690 -5.23 -4.71 2.42
C PHE A 690 -4.18 -5.28 1.43
N GLY A 691 -3.59 -4.44 0.57
CA GLY A 691 -2.63 -4.90 -0.45
C GLY A 691 -1.39 -5.59 0.15
N ARG A 692 -1.07 -5.26 1.40
CA ARG A 692 0.01 -5.88 2.18
C ARG A 692 -0.25 -7.36 2.48
N SER A 693 -1.49 -7.74 2.75
CA SER A 693 -1.88 -9.09 3.12
C SER A 693 -1.58 -10.12 2.01
N GLY A 694 -1.66 -9.71 0.74
CA GLY A 694 -1.45 -10.55 -0.44
C GLY A 694 -0.07 -10.43 -1.08
N MET A 695 0.85 -9.67 -0.50
CA MET A 695 2.16 -9.40 -1.09
C MET A 695 3.05 -10.65 -1.15
N ASP A 696 3.60 -10.92 -2.34
CA ASP A 696 4.53 -12.02 -2.55
C ASP A 696 5.95 -11.68 -2.10
N MET A 697 6.24 -12.00 -0.84
CA MET A 697 7.58 -11.80 -0.27
C MET A 697 8.68 -12.66 -0.89
N SER A 698 8.37 -13.66 -1.74
CA SER A 698 9.43 -14.41 -2.44
C SER A 698 10.14 -13.60 -3.52
N LYS A 699 9.53 -12.50 -3.98
CA LYS A 699 10.15 -11.57 -4.93
C LYS A 699 11.09 -10.56 -4.25
N HIS A 700 11.11 -10.51 -2.92
CA HIS A 700 11.96 -9.58 -2.19
C HIS A 700 13.41 -10.02 -2.24
N LYS A 701 14.27 -9.12 -2.71
CA LYS A 701 15.72 -9.28 -2.75
C LYS A 701 16.37 -8.48 -1.62
N GLU A 702 17.65 -8.75 -1.39
CA GLU A 702 18.52 -7.97 -0.51
C GLU A 702 19.54 -7.26 -1.38
N ILE A 703 19.73 -5.96 -1.16
CA ILE A 703 20.67 -5.14 -1.91
C ILE A 703 21.84 -4.83 -0.98
N LYS A 704 23.06 -5.08 -1.46
CA LYS A 704 24.31 -4.78 -0.76
C LYS A 704 25.18 -3.90 -1.64
N TYR A 705 26.00 -3.07 -1.01
CA TYR A 705 27.01 -2.28 -1.70
C TYR A 705 28.39 -2.71 -1.20
N GLU A 706 29.37 -2.68 -2.09
CA GLU A 706 30.75 -3.05 -1.77
C GLU A 706 31.72 -2.32 -2.68
N SER A 707 32.85 -1.88 -2.13
CA SER A 707 33.95 -1.26 -2.88
C SER A 707 35.22 -2.12 -2.83
N ASP A 708 35.38 -3.01 -1.84
CA ASP A 708 36.53 -3.90 -1.77
C ASP A 708 36.41 -5.07 -2.78
N LYS A 709 37.45 -5.24 -3.61
CA LYS A 709 37.46 -6.25 -4.67
C LYS A 709 37.35 -7.68 -4.15
N LYS A 710 37.97 -8.01 -3.01
CA LYS A 710 37.90 -9.37 -2.43
C LYS A 710 36.50 -9.65 -1.87
N ALA A 711 35.91 -8.67 -1.20
CA ALA A 711 34.54 -8.76 -0.69
C ALA A 711 33.50 -8.85 -1.81
N ILE A 712 33.69 -8.15 -2.93
CA ILE A 712 32.87 -8.30 -4.14
C ILE A 712 32.94 -9.74 -4.65
N ALA A 713 34.15 -10.27 -4.87
CA ALA A 713 34.35 -11.63 -5.36
C ALA A 713 33.66 -12.67 -4.46
N SER A 714 33.86 -12.56 -3.14
CA SER A 714 33.22 -13.43 -2.15
C SER A 714 31.69 -13.38 -2.19
N LYS A 715 31.10 -12.20 -2.43
CA LYS A 715 29.64 -12.04 -2.54
C LYS A 715 29.09 -12.62 -3.85
N ILE A 716 29.85 -12.55 -4.95
CA ILE A 716 29.48 -13.14 -6.24
C ILE A 716 29.48 -14.67 -6.15
N GLU A 717 30.47 -15.26 -5.49
CA GLU A 717 30.60 -16.71 -5.29
C GLU A 717 29.52 -17.29 -4.35
N HIS A 718 28.89 -16.45 -3.54
CA HIS A 718 27.84 -16.90 -2.63
C HIS A 718 26.60 -17.38 -3.41
N PHE A 719 26.09 -18.57 -3.06
CA PHE A 719 24.91 -19.20 -3.70
C PHE A 719 23.59 -18.40 -3.71
N THR A 720 23.55 -17.23 -3.07
CA THR A 720 22.37 -16.34 -3.08
C THR A 720 22.55 -15.15 -4.01
N PHE A 721 23.70 -15.02 -4.67
CA PHE A 721 23.95 -13.98 -5.66
C PHE A 721 22.93 -14.07 -6.80
N HIS A 722 22.43 -12.91 -7.22
CA HIS A 722 21.44 -12.80 -8.29
C HIS A 722 21.86 -11.85 -9.41
N GLY A 723 22.61 -10.80 -9.09
CA GLY A 723 23.09 -9.86 -10.09
C GLY A 723 23.98 -8.79 -9.50
N LEU A 724 24.76 -8.14 -10.37
CA LEU A 724 25.68 -7.05 -10.02
C LEU A 724 25.47 -5.90 -10.99
N GLU A 725 25.58 -4.68 -10.47
CA GLU A 725 25.64 -3.46 -11.25
C GLU A 725 26.85 -2.63 -10.77
N GLU A 726 27.78 -2.37 -11.69
CA GLU A 726 28.98 -1.57 -11.42
C GLU A 726 28.64 -0.08 -11.36
N LEU A 727 29.08 0.58 -10.29
CA LEU A 727 29.04 2.03 -10.09
C LEU A 727 30.46 2.59 -10.30
N ASN A 728 30.68 3.89 -10.06
CA ASN A 728 32.00 4.51 -10.29
C ASN A 728 33.07 3.92 -9.36
N ASP A 729 32.85 4.00 -8.04
CA ASP A 729 33.80 3.50 -7.03
C ASP A 729 33.23 2.37 -6.15
N ALA A 730 32.12 1.75 -6.57
CA ALA A 730 31.45 0.69 -5.82
C ALA A 730 30.66 -0.26 -6.74
N CYS A 731 30.12 -1.34 -6.18
CA CYS A 731 29.19 -2.25 -6.85
C CYS A 731 27.89 -2.39 -6.06
N GLU A 732 26.75 -2.35 -6.76
CA GLU A 732 25.46 -2.80 -6.24
C GLU A 732 25.32 -4.31 -6.47
N LEU A 733 25.24 -5.09 -5.40
CA LEU A 733 25.03 -6.53 -5.43
C LEU A 733 23.58 -6.84 -5.04
N THR A 734 22.88 -7.55 -5.92
CA THR A 734 21.54 -8.07 -5.66
C THR A 734 21.64 -9.53 -5.20
N MET A 735 21.10 -9.81 -4.02
CA MET A 735 21.09 -11.14 -3.40
C MET A 735 19.66 -11.64 -3.18
N MET A 736 19.45 -12.95 -3.29
CA MET A 736 18.24 -13.64 -2.87
C MET A 736 18.23 -13.80 -1.35
N LYS A 737 17.03 -13.77 -0.74
CA LYS A 737 16.91 -13.98 0.72
C LYS A 737 17.02 -15.46 1.07
N ARG A 738 18.00 -15.81 1.90
CA ARG A 738 18.20 -17.18 2.42
C ARG A 738 16.99 -17.71 3.20
N LYS A 739 16.30 -16.85 3.95
CA LYS A 739 15.10 -17.20 4.73
C LYS A 739 14.01 -16.16 4.49
N LEU A 740 12.80 -16.62 4.17
CA LEU A 740 11.62 -15.77 3.98
C LEU A 740 10.68 -15.91 5.18
N LYS A 741 10.37 -14.80 5.85
CA LYS A 741 9.36 -14.78 6.92
C LYS A 741 7.99 -14.45 6.33
N LYS A 742 7.12 -15.46 6.19
CA LYS A 742 5.75 -15.34 5.65
C LYS A 742 4.78 -14.84 6.74
N LYS A 743 4.81 -13.53 7.02
CA LYS A 743 3.99 -12.87 8.05
C LYS A 743 2.68 -12.22 7.56
N ASN A 744 2.38 -12.28 6.26
CA ASN A 744 1.21 -11.61 5.69
C ASN A 744 0.04 -12.61 5.61
N PRO A 745 -1.17 -12.26 6.07
CA PRO A 745 -2.32 -13.16 6.04
C PRO A 745 -2.95 -13.21 4.64
N ILE A 746 -2.40 -14.05 3.77
CA ILE A 746 -2.82 -14.14 2.36
C ILE A 746 -4.30 -14.54 2.17
N HIS A 747 -4.88 -15.31 3.10
CA HIS A 747 -6.29 -15.69 3.10
C HIS A 747 -7.22 -14.48 3.18
N LEU A 748 -6.80 -13.41 3.87
CA LEU A 748 -7.52 -12.15 3.91
C LEU A 748 -7.66 -11.54 2.51
N SER A 749 -6.57 -11.51 1.74
CA SER A 749 -6.61 -10.97 0.36
C SER A 749 -7.50 -11.81 -0.57
N ILE A 750 -7.50 -13.13 -0.42
CA ILE A 750 -8.32 -14.01 -1.26
C ILE A 750 -9.79 -13.81 -0.95
N ALA A 751 -10.18 -13.75 0.33
CA ALA A 751 -11.54 -13.42 0.75
C ALA A 751 -11.99 -12.07 0.17
N ILE A 752 -11.16 -11.03 0.28
CA ILE A 752 -11.46 -9.69 -0.26
C ILE A 752 -11.68 -9.74 -1.78
N TYR A 753 -10.80 -10.39 -2.54
CA TYR A 753 -10.94 -10.46 -3.99
C TYR A 753 -12.17 -11.28 -4.41
N GLN A 754 -12.50 -12.36 -3.70
CA GLN A 754 -13.66 -13.18 -4.01
C GLN A 754 -14.98 -12.49 -3.64
N LEU A 755 -15.04 -11.78 -2.52
CA LEU A 755 -16.19 -10.94 -2.17
C LEU A 755 -16.37 -9.79 -3.17
N ALA A 756 -15.29 -9.14 -3.60
CA ALA A 756 -15.36 -8.11 -4.63
C ALA A 756 -15.96 -8.64 -5.94
N LYS A 757 -15.53 -9.83 -6.39
CA LYS A 757 -16.12 -10.52 -7.55
C LYS A 757 -17.58 -10.88 -7.32
N LEU A 758 -17.91 -11.40 -6.14
CA LEU A 758 -19.29 -11.69 -5.74
C LEU A 758 -20.17 -10.46 -5.88
N ARG A 759 -19.73 -9.29 -5.40
CA ARG A 759 -20.54 -8.06 -5.51
C ARG A 759 -20.79 -7.64 -6.95
N MET A 760 -19.82 -7.83 -7.83
CA MET A 760 -19.99 -7.55 -9.26
C MET A 760 -20.91 -8.58 -9.94
N LEU A 761 -20.84 -9.86 -9.54
CA LEU A 761 -21.78 -10.89 -10.01
C LEU A 761 -23.21 -10.59 -9.56
N GLN A 762 -23.38 -10.25 -8.28
CA GLN A 762 -24.64 -9.82 -7.70
C GLN A 762 -25.21 -8.60 -8.42
N PHE A 763 -24.38 -7.61 -8.75
CA PHE A 763 -24.85 -6.44 -9.50
C PHE A 763 -25.34 -6.80 -10.90
N TYR A 764 -24.63 -7.68 -11.60
CA TYR A 764 -25.05 -8.10 -12.93
C TYR A 764 -26.30 -8.98 -12.88
N TYR A 765 -26.29 -10.08 -12.11
CA TYR A 765 -27.36 -11.08 -12.11
C TYR A 765 -28.54 -10.72 -11.21
N ASP A 766 -28.27 -10.27 -9.99
CA ASP A 766 -29.30 -10.05 -8.95
C ASP A 766 -29.90 -8.64 -9.00
N CYS A 767 -29.36 -7.77 -9.87
CA CYS A 767 -29.87 -6.41 -10.10
C CYS A 767 -30.18 -6.17 -11.57
N ILE A 768 -29.17 -6.08 -12.45
CA ILE A 768 -29.41 -5.72 -13.86
C ILE A 768 -30.25 -6.78 -14.57
N ASP A 769 -29.82 -8.04 -14.58
CA ASP A 769 -30.53 -9.13 -15.26
C ASP A 769 -31.89 -9.44 -14.61
N PHE A 770 -31.99 -9.28 -13.28
CA PHE A 770 -33.24 -9.45 -12.55
C PHE A 770 -34.29 -8.42 -12.99
N TYR A 771 -33.95 -7.12 -13.03
CA TYR A 771 -34.93 -6.05 -13.30
C TYR A 771 -35.15 -5.72 -14.78
N PHE A 772 -34.19 -6.02 -15.66
CA PHE A 772 -34.24 -5.67 -17.08
C PHE A 772 -34.39 -6.90 -17.96
N ASP A 773 -35.14 -6.77 -19.06
CA ASP A 773 -35.13 -7.82 -20.09
C ASP A 773 -33.76 -7.83 -20.79
N ARG A 774 -33.23 -9.01 -21.08
CA ARG A 774 -31.92 -9.14 -21.72
C ARG A 774 -31.87 -8.49 -23.11
N SER A 775 -32.99 -8.33 -23.80
CA SER A 775 -33.04 -7.56 -25.05
C SER A 775 -32.86 -6.05 -24.86
N ASP A 776 -33.03 -5.55 -23.64
CA ASP A 776 -33.00 -4.11 -23.33
C ASP A 776 -31.66 -3.63 -22.76
N PHE A 777 -30.72 -4.54 -22.51
CA PHE A 777 -29.36 -4.20 -22.12
C PHE A 777 -28.31 -5.12 -22.74
N GLN A 778 -27.10 -4.61 -22.87
CA GLN A 778 -25.93 -5.40 -23.24
C GLN A 778 -24.69 -4.90 -22.51
N TYR A 779 -23.97 -5.84 -21.91
CA TYR A 779 -22.77 -5.51 -21.17
C TYR A 779 -21.63 -5.16 -22.13
N GLN A 780 -20.94 -4.05 -21.89
CA GLN A 780 -19.83 -3.59 -22.72
C GLN A 780 -18.51 -4.00 -22.09
N GLU A 781 -18.23 -3.52 -20.88
CA GLU A 781 -16.97 -3.76 -20.18
C GLU A 781 -17.15 -3.79 -18.67
N MET A 782 -16.30 -4.59 -18.02
CA MET A 782 -16.03 -4.53 -16.59
C MET A 782 -14.54 -4.27 -16.36
N ASP A 783 -14.20 -3.32 -15.48
CA ASP A 783 -12.85 -3.18 -14.92
C ASP A 783 -12.92 -3.10 -13.39
N THR A 784 -12.71 -4.24 -12.74
CA THR A 784 -12.65 -4.44 -11.29
C THR A 784 -13.95 -4.12 -10.54
N ASP A 785 -14.23 -2.84 -10.35
CA ASP A 785 -15.35 -2.25 -9.61
C ASP A 785 -16.31 -1.46 -10.50
N SER A 786 -16.00 -1.35 -11.79
CA SER A 786 -16.82 -0.67 -12.79
C SER A 786 -17.57 -1.63 -13.71
N ALA A 787 -18.78 -1.24 -14.11
CA ALA A 787 -19.67 -1.98 -15.01
C ALA A 787 -20.29 -1.02 -16.05
N TYR A 788 -19.95 -1.18 -17.33
CA TYR A 788 -20.44 -0.37 -18.43
C TYR A 788 -21.48 -1.11 -19.25
N ILE A 789 -22.68 -0.54 -19.37
CA ILE A 789 -23.86 -1.20 -19.93
C ILE A 789 -24.48 -0.29 -20.99
N ALA A 790 -24.78 -0.85 -22.16
CA ALA A 790 -25.57 -0.20 -23.19
C ALA A 790 -27.05 -0.60 -23.03
N PHE A 791 -27.96 0.34 -23.18
CA PHE A 791 -29.40 0.16 -23.00
C PHE A 791 -30.19 0.54 -24.25
N SER A 792 -31.35 -0.08 -24.44
CA SER A 792 -32.32 0.22 -25.50
C SER A 792 -33.26 1.38 -25.19
N CYS A 793 -33.23 1.92 -23.96
CA CYS A 793 -34.04 3.04 -23.50
C CYS A 793 -33.17 4.27 -23.18
N ASP A 794 -33.73 5.48 -23.33
CA ASP A 794 -33.09 6.72 -22.90
C ASP A 794 -33.05 6.85 -21.36
N ASN A 795 -34.11 6.39 -20.66
CA ASN A 795 -34.17 6.34 -19.20
C ASN A 795 -34.40 4.90 -18.69
N PRO A 796 -33.35 4.05 -18.64
CA PRO A 796 -33.50 2.62 -18.38
C PRO A 796 -34.34 2.28 -17.13
N PHE A 797 -34.06 2.92 -15.99
CA PHE A 797 -34.76 2.64 -14.73
C PHE A 797 -36.21 3.15 -14.66
N GLN A 798 -36.65 3.96 -15.63
CA GLN A 798 -38.04 4.41 -15.73
C GLN A 798 -38.80 3.60 -16.78
N ASP A 799 -38.16 3.38 -17.93
CA ASP A 799 -38.83 2.89 -19.13
C ASP A 799 -38.67 1.38 -19.35
N CYS A 800 -37.52 0.82 -18.96
CA CYS A 800 -37.07 -0.53 -19.32
C CYS A 800 -37.17 -1.56 -18.18
N ILE A 801 -37.62 -1.17 -16.97
CA ILE A 801 -37.85 -2.13 -15.87
C ILE A 801 -39.04 -3.03 -16.22
N LYS A 802 -38.86 -4.35 -16.06
CA LYS A 802 -39.90 -5.36 -16.24
C LYS A 802 -41.18 -4.94 -15.49
N PRO A 803 -42.34 -4.85 -16.16
CA PRO A 803 -43.56 -4.28 -15.56
C PRO A 803 -43.91 -4.86 -14.19
N ASP A 804 -43.85 -6.19 -14.05
CA ASP A 804 -44.22 -6.90 -12.82
C ASP A 804 -43.22 -6.69 -11.66
N LEU A 805 -42.02 -6.19 -11.94
CA LEU A 805 -40.98 -5.93 -10.94
C LEU A 805 -40.87 -4.45 -10.57
N ARG A 806 -41.69 -3.56 -11.13
CA ARG A 806 -41.59 -2.10 -10.86
C ARG A 806 -41.77 -1.76 -9.39
N GLU A 807 -42.76 -2.35 -8.72
CA GLU A 807 -42.99 -2.12 -7.29
C GLU A 807 -41.87 -2.73 -6.43
N HIS A 808 -41.41 -3.93 -6.78
CA HIS A 808 -40.26 -4.55 -6.12
C HIS A 808 -39.01 -3.67 -6.27
N PHE A 809 -38.74 -3.14 -7.46
CA PHE A 809 -37.63 -2.23 -7.71
C PHE A 809 -37.74 -0.97 -6.86
N LYS A 810 -38.92 -0.34 -6.76
CA LYS A 810 -39.11 0.84 -5.90
C LYS A 810 -38.77 0.56 -4.44
N GLN A 811 -39.11 -0.63 -3.94
CA GLN A 811 -38.84 -1.04 -2.54
C GLN A 811 -37.36 -1.38 -2.30
N HIS A 812 -36.67 -1.95 -3.30
CA HIS A 812 -35.33 -2.52 -3.16
C HIS A 812 -34.20 -1.80 -3.90
N LYS A 813 -34.48 -0.73 -4.67
CA LYS A 813 -33.43 -0.03 -5.46
C LYS A 813 -32.28 0.49 -4.59
N TYR A 814 -32.55 0.81 -3.33
CA TYR A 814 -31.54 1.36 -2.41
C TYR A 814 -30.59 0.31 -1.80
N ASP A 815 -30.83 -0.98 -2.06
CA ASP A 815 -29.88 -2.06 -1.76
C ASP A 815 -28.67 -2.02 -2.74
N TRP A 816 -28.84 -1.32 -3.86
CA TRP A 816 -27.89 -1.23 -4.97
C TRP A 816 -27.39 0.19 -5.18
N PHE A 817 -28.27 1.19 -5.10
CA PHE A 817 -27.98 2.58 -5.48
C PHE A 817 -28.15 3.55 -4.31
N PRO A 818 -27.47 4.70 -4.31
CA PRO A 818 -27.70 5.76 -3.34
C PRO A 818 -29.16 6.22 -3.26
N ARG A 819 -29.65 6.47 -2.04
CA ARG A 819 -30.99 7.02 -1.83
C ARG A 819 -31.14 8.38 -2.49
N ASP A 820 -32.20 8.56 -3.26
CA ASP A 820 -32.43 9.74 -4.11
C ASP A 820 -33.58 10.65 -3.64
N TYR A 821 -34.31 10.29 -2.58
CA TYR A 821 -35.41 11.09 -2.02
C TYR A 821 -34.94 12.33 -1.24
N SER A 822 -33.64 12.43 -0.94
CA SER A 822 -33.06 13.59 -0.24
C SER A 822 -31.61 13.78 -0.65
N THR A 823 -31.24 15.03 -0.95
CA THR A 823 -29.86 15.38 -1.30
C THR A 823 -28.87 15.08 -0.18
N VAL A 824 -29.29 15.18 1.09
CA VAL A 824 -28.45 14.87 2.25
C VAL A 824 -28.17 13.37 2.32
N VAL A 825 -29.21 12.56 2.17
CA VAL A 825 -29.11 11.10 2.22
C VAL A 825 -28.34 10.57 1.01
N ALA A 826 -28.58 11.13 -0.19
CA ALA A 826 -27.83 10.80 -1.40
C ALA A 826 -26.33 11.05 -1.23
N LYS A 827 -25.93 12.18 -0.63
CA LYS A 827 -24.53 12.48 -0.33
C LYS A 827 -23.91 11.47 0.64
N PHE A 828 -24.64 11.08 1.68
CA PHE A 828 -24.20 10.05 2.63
C PHE A 828 -23.97 8.71 1.93
N ASP A 829 -24.93 8.26 1.12
CA ASP A 829 -24.91 6.96 0.45
C ASP A 829 -23.90 6.88 -0.69
N ARG A 830 -23.62 7.99 -1.38
CA ARG A 830 -22.51 8.07 -2.35
C ARG A 830 -21.14 7.71 -1.74
N ARG A 831 -21.02 7.74 -0.41
CA ARG A 831 -19.84 7.30 0.35
C ARG A 831 -20.04 5.97 1.08
N THR A 832 -21.23 5.37 1.05
CA THR A 832 -21.49 4.04 1.61
C THR A 832 -20.78 2.97 0.77
N PRO A 833 -19.89 2.16 1.35
CA PRO A 833 -19.17 1.14 0.60
C PRO A 833 -20.11 0.09 -0.01
N GLY A 834 -19.84 -0.33 -1.24
CA GLY A 834 -20.57 -1.40 -1.94
C GLY A 834 -21.82 -0.98 -2.70
N LEU A 835 -22.29 0.27 -2.57
CA LEU A 835 -23.33 0.83 -3.45
C LEU A 835 -22.73 1.25 -4.79
N PHE A 836 -23.53 1.11 -5.85
CA PHE A 836 -23.20 1.49 -7.22
C PHE A 836 -23.68 2.90 -7.50
N LYS A 837 -22.81 3.72 -8.10
CA LYS A 837 -23.14 5.08 -8.51
C LYS A 837 -22.78 5.29 -9.97
N ASP A 838 -23.45 6.23 -10.62
CA ASP A 838 -23.14 6.64 -11.98
C ASP A 838 -21.73 7.23 -12.05
N GLU A 839 -20.85 6.55 -12.78
CA GLU A 839 -19.50 6.99 -13.12
C GLU A 839 -19.48 7.71 -14.47
N TRP A 840 -20.33 7.27 -15.39
CA TRP A 840 -20.48 7.81 -16.73
C TRP A 840 -21.93 7.68 -17.20
N SER A 841 -22.43 8.68 -17.90
CA SER A 841 -23.69 8.59 -18.65
C SER A 841 -23.57 9.38 -19.96
N GLY A 842 -23.64 8.66 -21.06
CA GLY A 842 -23.40 9.18 -22.40
C GLY A 842 -24.02 8.30 -23.48
N ASP A 843 -23.53 8.46 -24.70
CA ASP A 843 -24.24 8.00 -25.90
C ASP A 843 -23.40 7.01 -26.72
N ALA A 844 -22.10 6.90 -26.44
CA ALA A 844 -21.22 5.95 -27.11
C ALA A 844 -20.09 5.41 -26.21
N MET A 845 -19.66 4.19 -26.52
CA MET A 845 -18.49 3.54 -25.93
C MET A 845 -17.82 2.58 -26.92
N VAL A 846 -16.48 2.58 -26.91
CA VAL A 846 -15.64 1.61 -27.62
C VAL A 846 -14.67 0.97 -26.64
N SER A 847 -14.62 -0.36 -26.58
CA SER A 847 -13.70 -1.14 -25.75
C SER A 847 -12.85 -2.09 -26.59
N LEU A 848 -11.53 -1.90 -26.55
CA LEU A 848 -10.61 -2.59 -27.47
C LEU A 848 -9.89 -3.77 -26.83
N SER A 849 -9.37 -3.57 -25.62
CA SER A 849 -8.69 -4.57 -24.80
C SER A 849 -8.77 -4.16 -23.32
N SER A 850 -8.42 -5.05 -22.38
CA SER A 850 -8.51 -4.75 -20.94
C SER A 850 -7.88 -3.39 -20.58
N LYS A 851 -8.67 -2.50 -19.98
CA LYS A 851 -8.29 -1.13 -19.56
C LYS A 851 -7.98 -0.17 -20.72
N ASN A 852 -8.43 -0.48 -21.93
CA ASN A 852 -8.31 0.36 -23.13
C ASN A 852 -9.71 0.58 -23.74
N TYR A 853 -10.33 1.69 -23.35
CA TYR A 853 -11.69 2.05 -23.78
C TYR A 853 -11.90 3.56 -23.80
N ILE A 854 -12.92 4.00 -24.51
CA ILE A 854 -13.37 5.39 -24.53
C ILE A 854 -14.90 5.44 -24.42
N CYS A 855 -15.41 6.39 -23.65
CA CYS A 855 -16.81 6.77 -23.60
C CYS A 855 -16.93 8.24 -24.02
N TYR A 856 -17.92 8.56 -24.85
CA TYR A 856 -18.08 9.92 -25.36
C TYR A 856 -19.54 10.23 -25.71
N VAL A 857 -19.81 11.52 -25.92
CA VAL A 857 -21.04 12.02 -26.54
C VAL A 857 -20.65 12.57 -27.92
N PRO A 858 -21.20 12.04 -29.04
CA PRO A 858 -20.75 12.41 -30.38
C PRO A 858 -20.73 13.92 -30.67
N ASP A 859 -21.74 14.65 -30.18
CA ASP A 859 -21.91 16.09 -30.44
C ASP A 859 -21.24 17.00 -29.39
N GLU A 860 -20.65 16.43 -28.32
CA GLU A 860 -20.00 17.19 -27.25
C GLU A 860 -18.53 16.79 -27.11
N SER A 861 -17.65 17.48 -27.85
CA SER A 861 -16.20 17.18 -27.87
C SER A 861 -15.51 17.26 -26.50
N TYR A 862 -16.08 18.00 -25.53
CA TYR A 862 -15.55 18.13 -24.17
C TYR A 862 -15.98 16.98 -23.25
N LYS A 863 -17.04 16.22 -23.59
CA LYS A 863 -17.58 15.17 -22.74
C LYS A 863 -17.06 13.82 -23.21
N VAL A 864 -15.84 13.51 -22.79
CA VAL A 864 -15.12 12.28 -23.12
C VAL A 864 -14.45 11.70 -21.87
N LYS A 865 -14.50 10.37 -21.72
CA LYS A 865 -13.72 9.60 -20.76
C LYS A 865 -12.88 8.58 -21.50
N VAL A 866 -11.56 8.63 -21.33
CA VAL A 866 -10.63 7.71 -21.99
C VAL A 866 -9.79 6.95 -20.98
N SER A 867 -9.65 5.64 -21.18
CA SER A 867 -8.67 4.79 -20.53
C SER A 867 -7.78 4.17 -21.60
N ALA A 868 -6.46 4.33 -21.47
CA ALA A 868 -5.48 3.76 -22.40
C ALA A 868 -4.22 3.37 -21.61
N LYS A 869 -4.17 2.11 -21.17
CA LYS A 869 -3.12 1.66 -20.25
C LYS A 869 -1.75 1.63 -20.94
N GLY A 870 -0.81 2.38 -20.37
CA GLY A 870 0.58 2.39 -20.81
C GLY A 870 0.87 3.37 -21.95
N VAL A 871 -0.11 4.16 -22.37
CA VAL A 871 0.03 5.30 -23.28
C VAL A 871 -0.11 6.58 -22.48
N GLN A 872 0.72 7.58 -22.77
CA GLN A 872 0.64 8.85 -22.07
C GLN A 872 -0.54 9.69 -22.56
N GLN A 873 -1.28 10.24 -21.61
CA GLN A 873 -2.48 11.05 -21.82
C GLN A 873 -2.29 12.48 -21.31
N GLY A 874 -3.18 13.38 -21.76
CA GLY A 874 -3.25 14.76 -21.29
C GLY A 874 -2.21 15.70 -21.89
N ARG A 875 -2.51 17.01 -21.85
CA ARG A 875 -1.72 18.09 -22.45
C ARG A 875 -1.47 17.88 -23.96
N GLY A 876 -2.51 17.47 -24.69
CA GLY A 876 -2.44 17.22 -26.14
C GLY A 876 -1.70 15.94 -26.58
N ARG A 877 -1.01 15.23 -25.67
CA ARG A 877 -0.26 14.02 -26.01
C ARG A 877 -1.17 12.90 -26.52
N ASN A 878 -0.78 12.34 -27.67
CA ASN A 878 -1.51 11.26 -28.36
C ASN A 878 -2.99 11.58 -28.59
N SER A 879 -3.39 12.86 -28.67
CA SER A 879 -4.79 13.26 -28.82
C SER A 879 -5.35 12.95 -30.22
N ASP A 880 -4.46 12.82 -31.20
CA ASP A 880 -4.73 12.31 -32.55
C ASP A 880 -5.23 10.86 -32.53
N VAL A 881 -4.63 10.02 -31.67
CA VAL A 881 -4.97 8.58 -31.58
C VAL A 881 -5.96 8.28 -30.47
N LEU A 882 -5.87 8.95 -29.32
CA LEU A 882 -6.74 8.76 -28.15
C LEU A 882 -8.02 9.62 -28.26
N SER A 883 -8.69 9.50 -29.41
CA SER A 883 -9.90 10.21 -29.78
C SER A 883 -11.03 9.22 -30.10
N PRO A 884 -12.32 9.64 -30.09
CA PRO A 884 -13.42 8.79 -30.52
C PRO A 884 -13.16 8.14 -31.89
N ASN A 885 -12.69 8.92 -32.87
CA ASN A 885 -12.35 8.42 -34.20
C ASN A 885 -11.18 7.42 -34.17
N GLY A 886 -10.16 7.64 -33.34
CA GLY A 886 -9.05 6.70 -33.18
C GLY A 886 -9.49 5.34 -32.61
N PHE A 887 -10.42 5.33 -31.65
CA PHE A 887 -10.98 4.08 -31.12
C PHE A 887 -11.95 3.41 -32.10
N GLU A 888 -12.85 4.16 -32.74
CA GLU A 888 -13.80 3.63 -33.72
C GLU A 888 -13.07 3.02 -34.93
N SER A 889 -12.05 3.69 -35.48
CA SER A 889 -11.25 3.19 -36.61
C SER A 889 -10.53 1.89 -36.28
N VAL A 890 -10.06 1.69 -35.04
CA VAL A 890 -9.45 0.41 -34.64
C VAL A 890 -10.44 -0.74 -34.75
N VAL A 891 -11.71 -0.55 -34.38
CA VAL A 891 -12.76 -1.58 -34.52
C VAL A 891 -13.17 -1.75 -35.97
N ARG A 892 -13.50 -0.65 -36.66
CA ARG A 892 -14.01 -0.63 -38.03
C ARG A 892 -12.99 -1.18 -39.03
N ASP A 893 -11.76 -0.67 -38.96
CA ASP A 893 -10.71 -0.91 -39.95
C ASP A 893 -9.79 -2.08 -39.51
N ARG A 894 -9.99 -2.61 -38.29
CA ARG A 894 -9.25 -3.76 -37.73
C ARG A 894 -7.74 -3.53 -37.68
N ILE A 895 -7.34 -2.33 -37.23
CA ILE A 895 -5.95 -1.87 -37.26
C ILE A 895 -5.32 -1.78 -35.86
N THR A 896 -4.03 -1.42 -35.84
CA THR A 896 -3.31 -1.03 -34.63
C THR A 896 -2.74 0.36 -34.83
N LEU A 897 -3.05 1.28 -33.90
CA LEU A 897 -2.54 2.64 -33.91
C LEU A 897 -1.33 2.75 -32.99
N GLN A 898 -0.34 3.53 -33.40
CA GLN A 898 0.88 3.80 -32.63
C GLN A 898 0.75 5.14 -31.90
N GLY A 899 1.41 5.28 -30.77
CA GLY A 899 1.54 6.53 -30.05
C GLY A 899 2.94 6.70 -29.48
N THR A 900 3.22 7.89 -28.98
CA THR A 900 4.53 8.26 -28.45
C THR A 900 4.44 8.51 -26.95
N ASN A 901 5.32 7.86 -26.20
CA ASN A 901 5.58 8.16 -24.81
C ASN A 901 6.92 8.87 -24.68
N LYS A 902 6.95 10.02 -24.02
CA LYS A 902 8.17 10.73 -23.65
C LYS A 902 8.36 10.72 -22.14
N GLY A 903 9.55 10.42 -21.67
CA GLY A 903 9.82 10.36 -20.24
C GLY A 903 11.30 10.27 -19.95
N PHE A 904 11.66 10.02 -18.71
CA PHE A 904 13.04 9.73 -18.33
C PHE A 904 13.13 8.36 -17.64
N ARG A 905 14.29 7.71 -17.74
CA ARG A 905 14.58 6.44 -17.07
C ARG A 905 16.08 6.29 -16.84
N LEU A 906 16.46 5.46 -15.87
CA LEU A 906 17.85 5.02 -15.74
C LEU A 906 18.21 4.13 -16.95
N SER A 907 19.24 4.55 -17.69
CA SER A 907 19.81 3.77 -18.78
C SER A 907 20.87 2.83 -18.25
N LYS A 908 20.78 1.54 -18.58
CA LYS A 908 21.79 0.55 -18.18
C LYS A 908 23.13 0.76 -18.88
N GLY A 909 23.12 1.30 -20.09
CA GLY A 909 24.34 1.48 -20.89
C GLY A 909 25.17 2.66 -20.39
N THR A 910 24.53 3.83 -20.27
CA THR A 910 25.20 5.06 -19.81
C THR A 910 25.25 5.18 -18.29
N LYS A 911 24.53 4.31 -17.55
CA LYS A 911 24.39 4.36 -16.09
C LYS A 911 23.87 5.71 -15.56
N SER A 912 23.19 6.48 -16.41
CA SER A 912 22.67 7.81 -16.11
C SER A 912 21.17 7.88 -16.36
N ILE A 913 20.49 8.88 -15.77
CA ILE A 913 19.12 9.18 -16.15
C ILE A 913 19.12 9.76 -17.57
N ILE A 914 18.30 9.19 -18.43
CA ILE A 914 18.15 9.60 -19.83
C ILE A 914 16.69 9.92 -20.12
N THR A 915 16.47 11.05 -20.81
CA THR A 915 15.19 11.35 -21.47
C THR A 915 15.06 10.52 -22.75
N TYR A 916 13.90 9.87 -22.90
CA TYR A 916 13.57 9.04 -24.05
C TYR A 916 12.27 9.47 -24.70
N SER A 917 12.20 9.26 -26.01
CA SER A 917 10.97 9.22 -26.81
C SER A 917 10.79 7.80 -27.35
N GLN A 918 9.65 7.17 -27.05
CA GLN A 918 9.36 5.80 -27.47
C GLN A 918 8.05 5.76 -28.25
N THR A 919 8.13 5.28 -29.49
CA THR A 919 6.95 4.89 -30.27
C THR A 919 6.50 3.50 -29.83
N LYS A 920 5.22 3.31 -29.60
CA LYS A 920 4.66 2.04 -29.16
C LYS A 920 3.21 1.89 -29.58
N THR A 921 2.70 0.66 -29.56
CA THR A 921 1.28 0.41 -29.74
C THR A 921 0.47 1.20 -28.73
N ALA A 922 -0.40 2.08 -29.23
CA ALA A 922 -1.32 2.86 -28.44
C ALA A 922 -2.67 2.13 -28.30
N LEU A 923 -3.30 1.84 -29.43
CA LEU A 923 -4.57 1.14 -29.50
C LEU A 923 -4.41 -0.08 -30.41
N SER A 924 -4.96 -1.22 -29.99
CA SER A 924 -4.87 -2.45 -30.79
C SER A 924 -6.21 -3.16 -30.88
N TYR A 925 -6.51 -3.66 -32.07
CA TYR A 925 -7.67 -4.50 -32.30
C TYR A 925 -7.58 -5.89 -31.64
N PHE A 926 -6.41 -6.35 -31.20
CA PHE A 926 -6.26 -7.70 -30.64
C PHE A 926 -6.84 -7.82 -29.22
N TYR A 927 -7.68 -8.83 -29.00
CA TYR A 927 -8.21 -9.20 -27.68
C TYR A 927 -8.37 -10.71 -27.56
N ASP A 928 -7.94 -11.28 -26.44
CA ASP A 928 -7.80 -12.74 -26.28
C ASP A 928 -8.34 -13.29 -24.95
N LYS A 929 -9.00 -12.48 -24.13
CA LYS A 929 -9.63 -12.99 -22.89
C LYS A 929 -11.04 -13.57 -23.10
N ARG A 930 -11.59 -13.40 -24.30
CA ARG A 930 -12.86 -13.93 -24.82
C ARG A 930 -12.69 -14.11 -26.33
N ARG A 931 -13.49 -14.98 -26.95
CA ARG A 931 -13.48 -15.15 -28.41
C ARG A 931 -14.21 -13.97 -29.03
N VAL A 932 -13.53 -13.20 -29.87
CA VAL A 932 -14.18 -12.13 -30.64
C VAL A 932 -14.73 -12.74 -31.92
N LEU A 933 -16.00 -12.48 -32.21
CA LEU A 933 -16.68 -13.01 -33.39
C LEU A 933 -16.28 -12.23 -34.66
N GLU A 934 -16.69 -12.74 -35.82
CA GLU A 934 -16.33 -12.20 -37.14
C GLU A 934 -16.78 -10.74 -37.37
N ASP A 935 -17.84 -10.33 -36.68
CA ASP A 935 -18.32 -8.93 -36.66
C ASP A 935 -17.31 -7.96 -36.01
N GLY A 936 -16.31 -8.50 -35.28
CA GLY A 936 -15.29 -7.72 -34.59
C GLY A 936 -15.77 -7.00 -33.34
N ILE A 937 -17.03 -7.17 -32.96
CA ILE A 937 -17.74 -6.41 -31.92
C ILE A 937 -18.20 -7.34 -30.80
N THR A 938 -18.87 -8.44 -31.15
CA THR A 938 -19.44 -9.38 -30.21
C THR A 938 -18.37 -10.31 -29.65
N THR A 939 -18.48 -10.66 -28.36
CA THR A 939 -17.56 -11.61 -27.72
C THR A 939 -18.29 -12.71 -26.95
N ILE A 940 -17.76 -13.93 -27.03
CA ILE A 940 -18.23 -15.08 -26.26
C ILE A 940 -17.14 -15.60 -25.31
N ALA A 941 -17.54 -16.31 -24.27
CA ALA A 941 -16.59 -16.88 -23.31
C ALA A 941 -15.58 -17.83 -24.00
N LEU A 942 -14.42 -18.01 -23.38
CA LEU A 942 -13.48 -19.05 -23.80
C LEU A 942 -13.90 -20.40 -23.18
N ASP A 943 -13.67 -21.49 -23.90
CA ASP A 943 -13.97 -22.85 -23.44
C ASP A 943 -12.78 -23.45 -22.64
N ILE A 944 -12.19 -22.67 -21.71
CA ILE A 944 -11.01 -23.07 -20.91
C ILE A 944 -11.04 -22.65 -19.45
#